data_AF-A0A4P8EIC9-F1
#
_entry.id   AF-A0A4P8EIC9-F1
#
_cell.length_a   1.000
_cell.length_b   1.000
_cell.length_c   1.000
_cell.angle_alpha   90.00
_cell.angle_beta   90.00
_cell.angle_gamma   90.00
#
_symmetry.space_group_name_H-M   'P 1'
#
loop_
_entity.id
_entity.type
_entity.pdbx_description
1 polymer ?
#
loop_
_entity_poly.entity_id
_entity_poly.type
_entity_poly.pdbx_seq_one_letter_code
_entity_poly.pdbx_strand_id
1 'polypeptide(L)'
;MATMRHFWRGVANMLRCGTRERMGVMLLPVEEGIVAHEGALPGFRFVLDAKALGARFALPPMTAVYLRYKPGTSCVAALFPKDGGLGALAVWTFPPARFQEVAARTEWCDGADPAIFDAEKCLVLVPLARDRKIKGARRLADPGRGASFLRKLTGQTAMPQILRYKPGRRLVLRCGDTLVKAYSKTDFAAAVEGARIAETLGGATIRAVSERHRCIAWNWLAGASLCAESNGQGDVVAWRRAGLMLTRIHSSDARPHRRVTRTDEAMDDAAAVSALMSLSQDLAGQAASLVLALAARLEKAPFHPTLIHGDFSADQVLVNGPDVAIIDWDRAATGDPARDIGSALARLDAQCIDGTISRAERNAFTAALCEGYRGPAGAENIVLQHARALLALSTEGFRQRLPCWPERAKSLMARAEEILSATATDPAMPALDAALSPALMAPLITETLGEGGGPVTADLMRHKPGRRALIRYRIGAETLLGKLRAKGPDSRTPALHRALRAAGLDGCPPLNVGVPAARGRIAAPALWLQDEVPGRVLTYTLHSDTDTGPAARTGTALARLHLAGGLTTRVWTLADEGGVLDRALAAARAHLPAEAARIDVIAVAAARLVQRLGPMEATGIHRDFYPDQVLINGDRVWLLDLDLYAQGDPTIDLANFLAHLDEYGLRQYGDLTALAPHAAAFLSGYEAARPLVDHRRLEALRLVSLARHINLSRIITGRGHTTKALIDHCSALLRLGGAVVV
;
A
#
# COMPACT_ATOMS: atom_id res chain seq x y z
N MET A 1 27.14 -35.71 17.37
CA MET A 1 26.79 -34.75 18.44
C MET A 1 27.96 -34.48 19.42
N ALA A 2 29.24 -34.45 18.99
CA ALA A 2 30.37 -34.30 19.93
C ALA A 2 31.54 -33.37 19.49
N THR A 3 31.40 -32.55 18.44
CA THR A 3 32.48 -31.65 17.95
C THR A 3 32.09 -30.15 17.92
N MET A 4 31.00 -29.76 18.57
CA MET A 4 30.35 -28.44 18.40
C MET A 4 30.82 -27.31 19.36
N ARG A 5 31.87 -27.48 20.19
CA ARG A 5 32.08 -26.62 21.37
C ARG A 5 33.04 -25.42 21.24
N HIS A 6 33.70 -25.17 20.10
CA HIS A 6 34.78 -24.17 20.07
C HIS A 6 34.45 -22.75 19.57
N PHE A 7 33.25 -22.48 19.01
CA PHE A 7 33.05 -21.23 18.25
C PHE A 7 32.49 -20.03 19.06
N TRP A 8 31.92 -20.21 20.26
CA TRP A 8 31.18 -19.13 20.93
C TRP A 8 31.56 -18.94 22.40
N ARG A 9 32.51 -18.04 22.67
CA ARG A 9 32.73 -17.42 23.99
C ARG A 9 33.07 -15.94 23.84
N GLY A 10 32.34 -15.08 24.57
CA GLY A 10 32.71 -13.68 24.81
C GLY A 10 31.53 -12.72 24.74
N VAL A 11 30.99 -12.30 25.89
CA VAL A 11 29.95 -11.28 26.06
C VAL A 11 30.58 -10.06 26.75
N ALA A 12 30.30 -8.83 26.28
CA ALA A 12 29.88 -7.68 27.10
C ALA A 12 29.83 -6.33 26.33
N ASN A 13 28.66 -5.67 26.43
CA ASN A 13 28.30 -4.23 26.49
C ASN A 13 28.56 -3.19 25.35
N MET A 14 27.42 -2.58 24.93
CA MET A 14 27.15 -1.18 24.46
C MET A 14 27.79 -0.70 23.14
N LEU A 15 27.20 0.13 22.27
CA LEU A 15 25.98 0.97 22.18
C LEU A 15 25.54 1.03 20.69
N ARG A 16 24.24 1.25 20.44
CA ARG A 16 23.56 1.12 19.14
C ARG A 16 23.58 2.41 18.31
N CYS A 17 23.58 2.27 16.98
CA CYS A 17 23.11 3.31 16.07
C CYS A 17 22.36 2.68 14.87
N GLY A 18 21.08 3.04 14.71
CA GLY A 18 20.41 3.12 13.41
C GLY A 18 19.98 1.85 12.69
N THR A 19 19.48 0.81 13.36
CA THR A 19 18.51 -0.12 12.75
C THR A 19 17.48 -0.48 13.82
N ARG A 20 16.19 -0.18 13.58
CA ARG A 20 15.09 -0.61 14.46
C ARG A 20 15.28 -2.10 14.78
N GLU A 21 15.19 -2.45 16.06
CA GLU A 21 15.13 -3.84 16.52
C GLU A 21 14.03 -4.56 15.74
N ARG A 22 14.44 -5.35 14.74
CA ARG A 22 13.58 -6.37 14.17
C ARG A 22 13.56 -7.49 15.20
N MET A 23 12.60 -7.41 16.13
CA MET A 23 12.27 -8.54 16.99
C MET A 23 12.12 -9.79 16.12
N GLY A 24 12.71 -10.90 16.55
CA GLY A 24 12.67 -12.16 15.81
C GLY A 24 11.22 -12.53 15.50
N VAL A 25 10.82 -12.31 14.25
CA VAL A 25 9.42 -12.41 13.82
C VAL A 25 9.05 -13.89 13.77
N MET A 26 8.09 -14.29 14.62
CA MET A 26 7.38 -15.57 14.50
C MET A 26 6.72 -15.65 13.12
N LEU A 27 6.47 -16.85 12.58
CA LEU A 27 5.74 -16.98 11.32
C LEU A 27 4.42 -16.19 11.38
N LEU A 28 4.20 -15.30 10.41
CA LEU A 28 3.01 -14.45 10.41
C LEU A 28 1.80 -15.27 9.92
N PRO A 29 0.57 -15.06 10.44
CA PRO A 29 -0.63 -15.79 10.00
C PRO A 29 -0.84 -15.73 8.48
N VAL A 30 -0.53 -14.57 7.88
CA VAL A 30 -0.64 -14.34 6.44
C VAL A 30 0.36 -15.14 5.60
N GLU A 31 1.43 -15.64 6.22
CA GLU A 31 2.46 -16.45 5.57
C GLU A 31 2.17 -17.95 5.69
N GLU A 32 1.28 -18.37 6.61
CA GLU A 32 0.90 -19.78 6.74
C GLU A 32 0.26 -20.32 5.46
N GLY A 33 -0.59 -19.50 4.82
CA GLY A 33 -1.14 -19.81 3.51
C GLY A 33 -0.04 -20.03 2.46
N ILE A 34 0.97 -19.15 2.39
CA ILE A 34 2.06 -19.29 1.43
C ILE A 34 2.88 -20.56 1.71
N VAL A 35 3.18 -20.84 2.99
CA VAL A 35 3.89 -22.05 3.40
C VAL A 35 3.11 -23.31 3.05
N ALA A 36 1.79 -23.31 3.22
CA ALA A 36 0.94 -24.46 2.90
C ALA A 36 0.88 -24.75 1.39
N HIS A 37 0.98 -23.73 0.54
CA HIS A 37 0.99 -23.89 -0.92
C HIS A 37 2.39 -24.19 -1.49
N GLU A 38 3.46 -23.90 -0.76
CA GLU A 38 4.84 -24.18 -1.19
C GLU A 38 5.26 -25.62 -0.83
N GLY A 39 4.81 -26.58 -1.65
CA GLY A 39 5.13 -28.00 -1.45
C GLY A 39 6.53 -28.42 -1.91
N ALA A 40 7.21 -27.61 -2.74
CA ALA A 40 8.47 -28.00 -3.34
C ALA A 40 9.70 -27.64 -2.49
N LEU A 41 9.54 -26.84 -1.42
CA LEU A 41 10.63 -26.40 -0.54
C LEU A 41 10.37 -26.84 0.92
N PRO A 42 10.80 -28.06 1.32
CA PRO A 42 10.50 -28.61 2.66
C PRO A 42 10.98 -27.74 3.85
N GLY A 43 12.03 -26.95 3.64
CA GLY A 43 12.63 -26.08 4.65
C GLY A 43 12.07 -24.66 4.67
N PHE A 44 11.09 -24.34 3.82
CA PHE A 44 10.63 -22.95 3.62
C PHE A 44 10.19 -22.27 4.92
N ARG A 45 9.42 -22.96 5.77
CA ARG A 45 8.99 -22.45 7.09
C ARG A 45 10.18 -22.02 7.96
N PHE A 46 11.27 -22.78 7.96
CA PHE A 46 12.46 -22.47 8.77
C PHE A 46 13.25 -21.27 8.23
N VAL A 47 13.25 -21.05 6.92
CA VAL A 47 13.89 -19.86 6.33
C VAL A 47 13.12 -18.58 6.68
N LEU A 48 11.81 -18.71 6.90
CA LEU A 48 10.93 -17.63 7.36
C LEU A 48 11.01 -17.38 8.88
N ASP A 49 11.25 -18.43 9.68
CA ASP A 49 11.28 -18.36 11.14
C ASP A 49 12.69 -18.57 11.72
N ALA A 50 13.37 -17.45 12.00
CA ALA A 50 14.73 -17.46 12.58
C ALA A 50 14.78 -18.12 13.97
N LYS A 51 13.70 -18.09 14.75
CA LYS A 51 13.64 -18.72 16.08
C LYS A 51 13.54 -20.24 15.95
N ALA A 52 12.67 -20.74 15.06
CA ALA A 52 12.57 -22.16 14.75
C ALA A 52 13.89 -22.71 14.18
N LEU A 53 14.55 -21.95 13.31
CA LEU A 53 15.87 -22.31 12.79
C LEU A 53 16.93 -22.33 13.91
N GLY A 54 16.94 -21.31 14.77
CA GLY A 54 17.86 -21.24 15.92
C GLY A 54 17.72 -22.43 16.86
N ALA A 55 16.47 -22.83 17.17
CA ALA A 55 16.19 -24.01 17.97
C ALA A 55 16.63 -25.32 17.29
N ARG A 56 16.41 -25.45 15.97
CA ARG A 56 16.77 -26.65 15.20
C ARG A 56 18.28 -26.88 15.11
N PHE A 57 19.07 -25.81 14.99
CA PHE A 57 20.52 -25.89 14.76
C PHE A 57 21.37 -25.42 15.95
N ALA A 58 20.75 -25.12 17.09
CA ALA A 58 21.40 -24.54 18.28
C ALA A 58 22.24 -23.29 17.95
N LEU A 59 21.74 -22.43 17.07
CA LEU A 59 22.43 -21.18 16.71
C LEU A 59 22.33 -20.18 17.86
N PRO A 60 23.35 -19.33 18.07
CA PRO A 60 23.21 -18.19 18.97
C PRO A 60 22.08 -17.26 18.48
N PRO A 61 21.60 -16.30 19.30
CA PRO A 61 20.58 -15.37 18.87
C PRO A 61 20.97 -14.65 17.57
N MET A 62 20.24 -14.93 16.50
CA MET A 62 20.46 -14.34 15.17
C MET A 62 19.32 -13.40 14.78
N THR A 63 19.62 -12.42 13.93
CA THR A 63 18.63 -11.56 13.28
C THR A 63 18.57 -11.83 11.79
N ALA A 64 17.37 -12.11 11.27
CA ALA A 64 17.14 -12.21 9.83
C ALA A 64 17.02 -10.83 9.20
N VAL A 65 17.80 -10.57 8.14
CA VAL A 65 17.92 -9.24 7.52
C VAL A 65 17.70 -9.21 6.01
N TYR A 66 17.60 -10.38 5.38
CA TYR A 66 17.42 -10.53 3.96
C TYR A 66 16.63 -11.79 3.69
N LEU A 67 15.66 -11.70 2.79
CA LEU A 67 14.91 -12.84 2.27
C LEU A 67 14.85 -12.75 0.74
N ARG A 68 15.10 -13.86 0.06
CA ARG A 68 14.80 -14.01 -1.36
C ARG A 68 14.13 -15.35 -1.61
N TYR A 69 12.88 -15.25 -2.01
CA TYR A 69 12.05 -16.39 -2.38
C TYR A 69 12.02 -16.55 -3.91
N LYS A 70 12.22 -17.78 -4.38
CA LYS A 70 11.99 -18.23 -5.74
C LYS A 70 11.11 -19.49 -5.68
N PRO A 71 9.81 -19.36 -5.97
CA PRO A 71 8.85 -20.46 -5.88
C PRO A 71 9.33 -21.72 -6.58
N GLY A 72 9.16 -22.86 -5.92
CA GLY A 72 9.57 -24.17 -6.43
C GLY A 72 11.07 -24.34 -6.72
N THR A 73 11.90 -23.33 -6.46
CA THR A 73 13.32 -23.32 -6.86
C THR A 73 14.26 -23.19 -5.66
N SER A 74 14.04 -22.19 -4.81
CA SER A 74 14.84 -21.97 -3.60
C SER A 74 14.29 -20.82 -2.76
N CYS A 75 14.48 -20.86 -1.46
CA CYS A 75 14.42 -19.65 -0.62
C CYS A 75 15.74 -19.47 0.13
N VAL A 76 16.21 -18.23 0.25
CA VAL A 76 17.41 -17.90 1.03
C VAL A 76 17.14 -16.76 2.01
N ALA A 77 17.59 -16.95 3.25
CA ALA A 77 17.69 -15.90 4.26
C ALA A 77 19.16 -15.60 4.61
N ALA A 78 19.44 -14.37 5.02
CA ALA A 78 20.71 -14.03 5.67
C ALA A 78 20.47 -13.76 7.15
N LEU A 79 21.28 -14.39 8.01
CA LEU A 79 21.24 -14.27 9.45
C LEU A 79 22.50 -13.60 9.96
N PHE A 80 22.35 -12.67 10.89
CA PHE A 80 23.46 -12.00 11.56
C PHE A 80 23.53 -12.33 13.04
N PRO A 81 24.75 -12.48 13.59
CA PRO A 81 24.95 -12.47 15.03
C PRO A 81 24.65 -11.06 15.58
N LYS A 82 24.12 -10.99 16.81
CA LYS A 82 23.79 -9.72 17.46
C LYS A 82 24.98 -8.78 17.66
N ASP A 83 26.20 -9.30 17.67
CA ASP A 83 27.44 -8.53 17.81
C ASP A 83 27.88 -7.83 16.51
N GLY A 84 27.21 -8.08 15.38
CA GLY A 84 27.55 -7.50 14.07
C GLY A 84 28.87 -8.01 13.49
N GLY A 85 29.46 -9.06 14.07
CA GLY A 85 30.71 -9.66 13.64
C GLY A 85 30.58 -10.45 12.33
N LEU A 86 31.67 -11.11 11.91
CA LEU A 86 31.73 -11.83 10.65
C LEU A 86 31.02 -13.21 10.65
N GLY A 87 30.38 -13.59 11.77
CA GLY A 87 29.64 -14.85 11.94
C GLY A 87 28.30 -14.93 11.21
N ALA A 88 28.14 -14.24 10.08
CA ALA A 88 26.92 -14.26 9.29
C ALA A 88 26.71 -15.60 8.57
N LEU A 89 25.45 -16.02 8.44
CA LEU A 89 25.05 -17.26 7.78
C LEU A 89 24.07 -16.98 6.64
N ALA A 90 24.24 -17.68 5.52
CA ALA A 90 23.21 -17.78 4.48
C ALA A 90 22.47 -19.12 4.65
N VAL A 91 21.15 -19.07 4.80
CA VAL A 91 20.31 -20.25 5.02
C VAL A 91 19.48 -20.48 3.78
N TRP A 92 19.70 -21.61 3.10
CA TRP A 92 19.00 -21.99 1.89
C TRP A 92 18.03 -23.15 2.16
N THR A 93 16.89 -23.14 1.49
CA THR A 93 16.08 -24.34 1.23
C THR A 93 16.02 -24.60 -0.27
N PHE A 94 16.01 -25.88 -0.66
CA PHE A 94 15.92 -26.32 -2.06
C PHE A 94 14.89 -27.45 -2.21
N PRO A 95 14.43 -27.73 -3.44
CA PRO A 95 13.78 -28.99 -3.75
C PRO A 95 14.72 -30.18 -3.49
N PRO A 96 14.19 -31.37 -3.13
CA PRO A 96 15.03 -32.52 -2.75
C PRO A 96 16.12 -32.88 -3.76
N ALA A 97 15.79 -32.94 -5.06
CA ALA A 97 16.75 -33.22 -6.12
C ALA A 97 17.90 -32.19 -6.14
N ARG A 98 17.55 -30.90 -6.04
CA ARG A 98 18.54 -29.82 -6.02
C ARG A 98 19.36 -29.81 -4.73
N PHE A 99 18.76 -30.19 -3.60
CA PHE A 99 19.49 -30.36 -2.35
C PHE A 99 20.59 -31.42 -2.48
N GLN A 100 20.31 -32.57 -3.07
CA GLN A 100 21.30 -33.63 -3.30
C GLN A 100 22.48 -33.15 -4.15
N GLU A 101 22.21 -32.48 -5.28
CA GLU A 101 23.24 -31.88 -6.13
C GLU A 101 24.12 -30.86 -5.38
N VAL A 102 23.52 -30.13 -4.45
CA VAL A 102 24.20 -29.09 -3.69
C VAL A 102 25.00 -29.69 -2.52
N ALA A 103 24.51 -30.74 -1.89
CA ALA A 103 25.18 -31.47 -0.81
C ALA A 103 26.40 -32.26 -1.31
N ALA A 104 26.41 -32.69 -2.57
CA ALA A 104 27.55 -33.35 -3.21
C ALA A 104 28.74 -32.40 -3.51
N ARG A 105 28.62 -31.10 -3.26
CA ARG A 105 29.66 -30.11 -3.59
C ARG A 105 30.73 -30.05 -2.51
N THR A 106 31.92 -30.56 -2.82
CA THR A 106 33.06 -30.62 -1.91
C THR A 106 33.48 -29.25 -1.38
N GLU A 107 33.27 -28.15 -2.13
CA GLU A 107 33.68 -26.81 -1.69
C GLU A 107 32.89 -26.26 -0.49
N TRP A 108 31.76 -26.89 -0.16
CA TRP A 108 30.93 -26.60 1.01
C TRP A 108 31.26 -27.51 2.20
N CYS A 109 31.91 -28.64 1.95
CA CYS A 109 32.22 -29.66 2.97
C CYS A 109 33.67 -29.58 3.45
N ASP A 110 34.60 -29.10 2.61
CA ASP A 110 36.04 -29.18 2.88
C ASP A 110 36.61 -27.93 3.59
N GLY A 111 37.39 -28.14 4.66
CA GLY A 111 38.17 -27.12 5.38
C GLY A 111 37.49 -26.54 6.62
N ALA A 112 38.05 -25.47 7.20
CA ALA A 112 37.50 -24.82 8.40
C ALA A 112 36.10 -24.21 8.14
N ASP A 113 35.16 -24.42 9.06
CA ASP A 113 33.76 -23.95 8.97
C ASP A 113 32.98 -24.48 7.75
N PRO A 114 32.72 -25.81 7.67
CA PRO A 114 31.89 -26.38 6.61
C PRO A 114 30.43 -25.92 6.70
N ALA A 115 29.72 -25.99 5.58
CA ALA A 115 28.27 -25.79 5.57
C ALA A 115 27.56 -26.90 6.35
N ILE A 116 26.45 -26.55 6.99
CA ILE A 116 25.61 -27.51 7.74
C ILE A 116 24.45 -27.92 6.82
N PHE A 117 24.24 -29.23 6.70
CA PHE A 117 23.21 -29.81 5.86
C PHE A 117 22.15 -30.50 6.72
N ASP A 118 20.90 -30.32 6.35
CA ASP A 118 19.76 -31.00 6.95
C ASP A 118 18.90 -31.58 5.83
N ALA A 119 19.10 -32.88 5.58
CA ALA A 119 18.46 -33.60 4.51
C ALA A 119 16.95 -33.76 4.72
N GLU A 120 16.48 -33.80 5.97
CA GLU A 120 15.07 -33.96 6.31
C GLU A 120 14.25 -32.77 5.80
N LYS A 121 14.78 -31.55 5.96
CA LYS A 121 14.12 -30.31 5.52
C LYS A 121 14.77 -29.68 4.29
N CYS A 122 15.72 -30.36 3.65
CA CYS A 122 16.48 -29.85 2.50
C CYS A 122 17.10 -28.45 2.75
N LEU A 123 17.61 -28.22 3.95
CA LEU A 123 18.21 -26.96 4.38
C LEU A 123 19.74 -26.99 4.28
N VAL A 124 20.33 -25.87 3.87
CA VAL A 124 21.79 -25.68 3.88
C VAL A 124 22.16 -24.35 4.53
N LEU A 125 22.91 -24.40 5.62
CA LEU A 125 23.45 -23.23 6.31
C LEU A 125 24.90 -23.03 5.87
N VAL A 126 25.17 -21.92 5.19
CA VAL A 126 26.46 -21.61 4.58
C VAL A 126 27.11 -20.44 5.34
N PRO A 127 28.25 -20.68 6.03
CA PRO A 127 29.03 -19.60 6.65
C PRO A 127 29.51 -18.57 5.63
N LEU A 128 29.71 -17.32 6.06
CA LEU A 128 30.21 -16.24 5.20
C LEU A 128 31.53 -16.61 4.47
N ALA A 129 32.43 -17.32 5.17
CA ALA A 129 33.69 -17.83 4.63
C ALA A 129 33.51 -18.81 3.44
N ARG A 130 32.29 -19.32 3.25
CA ARG A 130 31.90 -20.30 2.23
C ARG A 130 30.96 -19.74 1.14
N ASP A 131 30.72 -18.43 1.13
CA ASP A 131 29.98 -17.80 0.03
C ASP A 131 30.75 -17.90 -1.30
N ARG A 132 30.35 -18.85 -2.15
CA ARG A 132 31.08 -19.15 -3.40
C ARG A 132 31.07 -18.00 -4.40
N LYS A 133 30.08 -17.10 -4.36
CA LYS A 133 29.95 -16.06 -5.40
C LYS A 133 30.65 -14.76 -5.00
N ILE A 134 30.82 -14.50 -3.70
CA ILE A 134 31.46 -13.29 -3.18
C ILE A 134 32.88 -13.63 -2.68
N LYS A 135 33.85 -13.63 -3.60
CA LYS A 135 35.26 -13.95 -3.28
C LYS A 135 35.83 -13.09 -2.13
N GLY A 136 35.45 -11.82 -2.09
CA GLY A 136 35.86 -10.90 -1.03
C GLY A 136 35.33 -11.29 0.34
N ALA A 137 34.06 -11.69 0.45
CA ALA A 137 33.48 -12.16 1.70
C ALA A 137 34.23 -13.37 2.25
N ARG A 138 34.55 -14.34 1.38
CA ARG A 138 35.37 -15.51 1.77
C ARG A 138 36.72 -15.11 2.32
N ARG A 139 37.40 -14.17 1.66
CA ARG A 139 38.71 -13.69 2.09
C ARG A 139 38.63 -12.93 3.41
N LEU A 140 37.61 -12.09 3.58
CA LEU A 140 37.41 -11.27 4.77
C LEU A 140 37.05 -12.10 6.00
N ALA A 141 36.25 -13.15 5.82
CA ALA A 141 35.85 -14.07 6.89
C ALA A 141 36.87 -15.21 7.17
N ASP A 142 37.98 -15.27 6.43
CA ASP A 142 39.05 -16.25 6.66
C ASP A 142 39.79 -15.93 7.98
N PRO A 143 39.85 -16.86 8.96
CA PRO A 143 40.45 -16.59 10.26
C PRO A 143 41.94 -16.24 10.22
N GLY A 144 42.69 -16.80 9.26
CA GLY A 144 44.14 -16.61 9.16
C GLY A 144 44.54 -15.45 8.24
N ARG A 145 43.68 -15.08 7.29
CA ARG A 145 44.03 -14.13 6.21
C ARG A 145 43.10 -12.92 6.12
N GLY A 146 41.97 -12.92 6.83
CA GLY A 146 40.97 -11.86 6.78
C GLY A 146 41.48 -10.54 7.36
N ALA A 147 42.09 -10.57 8.54
CA ALA A 147 42.58 -9.37 9.21
C ALA A 147 43.71 -8.67 8.41
N SER A 148 44.64 -9.44 7.84
CA SER A 148 45.72 -8.88 7.02
C SER A 148 45.20 -8.35 5.68
N PHE A 149 44.24 -9.03 5.06
CA PHE A 149 43.58 -8.55 3.85
C PHE A 149 42.79 -7.26 4.09
N LEU A 150 42.01 -7.21 5.17
CA LEU A 150 41.24 -6.02 5.54
C LEU A 150 42.18 -4.83 5.79
N ARG A 151 43.25 -5.02 6.58
CA ARG A 151 44.27 -3.98 6.81
C ARG A 151 44.91 -3.47 5.51
N LYS A 152 45.22 -4.37 4.56
CA LYS A 152 45.75 -3.98 3.25
C LYS A 152 44.75 -3.14 2.45
N LEU A 153 43.45 -3.41 2.61
CA LEU A 153 42.40 -2.72 1.86
C LEU A 153 42.01 -1.38 2.51
N THR A 154 42.02 -1.30 3.83
CA THR A 154 41.48 -0.15 4.57
C THR A 154 42.54 0.74 5.22
N GLY A 155 43.76 0.21 5.43
CA GLY A 155 44.77 0.83 6.29
C GLY A 155 44.47 0.73 7.79
N GLN A 156 43.34 0.11 8.17
CA GLN A 156 42.81 0.12 9.53
C GLN A 156 42.95 -1.24 10.23
N THR A 157 43.03 -1.23 11.55
CA THR A 157 43.01 -2.44 12.41
C THR A 157 41.72 -2.56 13.23
N ALA A 158 40.78 -1.63 13.07
CA ALA A 158 39.49 -1.66 13.73
C ALA A 158 38.71 -2.94 13.38
N MET A 159 37.92 -3.45 14.33
CA MET A 159 37.10 -4.63 14.10
C MET A 159 36.05 -4.35 13.00
N PRO A 160 35.90 -5.25 12.01
CA PRO A 160 34.89 -5.10 10.96
C PRO A 160 33.49 -5.36 11.52
N GLN A 161 32.54 -4.51 11.14
CA GLN A 161 31.12 -4.67 11.43
C GLN A 161 30.35 -4.86 10.14
N ILE A 162 29.57 -5.93 10.02
CA ILE A 162 28.72 -6.13 8.86
C ILE A 162 27.53 -5.17 8.93
N LEU A 163 27.36 -4.36 7.89
CA LEU A 163 26.19 -3.51 7.72
C LEU A 163 25.10 -4.20 6.90
N ARG A 164 25.49 -4.97 5.87
CA ARG A 164 24.55 -5.66 4.99
C ARG A 164 25.16 -6.87 4.31
N TYR A 165 24.39 -7.94 4.18
CA TYR A 165 24.80 -9.16 3.49
C TYR A 165 23.64 -9.66 2.63
N LYS A 166 23.87 -9.73 1.33
CA LYS A 166 22.96 -10.34 0.34
C LYS A 166 23.68 -11.58 -0.22
N PRO A 167 23.38 -12.78 0.29
CA PRO A 167 24.06 -14.02 -0.08
C PRO A 167 24.22 -14.18 -1.58
N GLY A 168 25.45 -14.46 -1.99
CA GLY A 168 25.85 -14.64 -3.37
C GLY A 168 25.84 -13.39 -4.26
N ARG A 169 25.55 -12.20 -3.70
CA ARG A 169 25.52 -10.93 -4.43
C ARG A 169 26.50 -9.88 -3.88
N ARG A 170 26.31 -9.45 -2.62
CA ARG A 170 27.16 -8.42 -2.00
C ARG A 170 27.26 -8.53 -0.49
N LEU A 171 28.43 -8.17 0.05
CA LEU A 171 28.68 -7.95 1.48
C LEU A 171 29.08 -6.48 1.65
N VAL A 172 28.57 -5.82 2.68
CA VAL A 172 28.88 -4.43 3.06
C VAL A 172 29.30 -4.43 4.51
N LEU A 173 30.48 -3.88 4.80
CA LEU A 173 31.03 -3.80 6.15
C LEU A 173 31.65 -2.42 6.40
N ARG A 174 31.69 -2.04 7.67
CA ARG A 174 32.42 -0.88 8.17
C ARG A 174 33.66 -1.36 8.92
N CYS A 175 34.79 -0.69 8.71
CA CYS A 175 36.02 -0.90 9.45
C CYS A 175 36.60 0.48 9.78
N GLY A 176 36.41 0.94 11.02
CA GLY A 176 36.78 2.29 11.44
C GLY A 176 36.05 3.36 10.60
N ASP A 177 36.85 4.16 9.89
CA ASP A 177 36.43 5.21 8.96
C ASP A 177 36.35 4.72 7.50
N THR A 178 36.28 3.42 7.26
CA THR A 178 36.19 2.84 5.91
C THR A 178 34.90 2.05 5.73
N LEU A 179 34.20 2.29 4.62
CA LEU A 179 33.18 1.38 4.11
C LEU A 179 33.85 0.40 3.13
N VAL A 180 33.60 -0.90 3.26
CA VAL A 180 34.05 -1.90 2.29
C VAL A 180 32.84 -2.65 1.74
N LYS A 181 32.74 -2.75 0.42
CA LYS A 181 31.76 -3.60 -0.27
C LYS A 181 32.49 -4.67 -1.07
N ALA A 182 32.11 -5.93 -0.86
CA ALA A 182 32.55 -7.07 -1.65
C ALA A 182 31.42 -7.56 -2.56
N TYR A 183 31.72 -7.84 -3.83
CA TYR A 183 30.73 -8.10 -4.86
C TYR A 183 30.87 -9.48 -5.51
N SER A 184 29.78 -9.92 -6.12
CA SER A 184 29.77 -11.04 -7.05
C SER A 184 30.54 -10.71 -8.35
N LYS A 185 30.75 -11.70 -9.22
CA LYS A 185 31.38 -11.47 -10.54
C LYS A 185 30.57 -10.49 -11.39
N THR A 186 29.24 -10.64 -11.38
CA THR A 186 28.34 -9.92 -12.28
C THR A 186 28.11 -8.48 -11.84
N ASP A 187 28.23 -8.19 -10.54
CA ASP A 187 27.93 -6.87 -9.99
C ASP A 187 29.18 -5.96 -9.90
N PHE A 188 30.39 -6.53 -9.88
CA PHE A 188 31.62 -5.79 -9.54
C PHE A 188 31.98 -4.68 -10.55
N ALA A 189 31.89 -4.94 -11.85
CA ALA A 189 32.29 -3.95 -12.87
C ALA A 189 31.42 -2.69 -12.81
N ALA A 190 30.09 -2.87 -12.76
CA ALA A 190 29.14 -1.77 -12.61
C ALA A 190 29.33 -1.02 -11.28
N ALA A 191 29.67 -1.72 -10.19
CA ALA A 191 29.94 -1.08 -8.91
C ALA A 191 31.22 -0.23 -8.91
N VAL A 192 32.29 -0.68 -9.60
CA VAL A 192 33.52 0.13 -9.74
C VAL A 192 33.25 1.38 -10.58
N GLU A 193 32.52 1.23 -11.67
CA GLU A 193 32.11 2.38 -12.50
C GLU A 193 31.25 3.37 -11.72
N GLY A 194 30.20 2.89 -11.05
CA GLY A 194 29.35 3.72 -10.19
C GLY A 194 30.12 4.41 -9.06
N ALA A 195 31.09 3.74 -8.45
CA ALA A 195 31.96 4.33 -7.44
C ALA A 195 32.79 5.51 -7.98
N ARG A 196 33.33 5.37 -9.21
CA ARG A 196 34.11 6.43 -9.85
C ARG A 196 33.23 7.62 -10.23
N ILE A 197 32.02 7.36 -10.74
CA ILE A 197 31.03 8.42 -11.02
C ILE A 197 30.63 9.13 -9.73
N ALA A 198 30.44 8.40 -8.63
CA ALA A 198 30.14 9.00 -7.33
C ALA A 198 31.25 9.96 -6.90
N GLU A 199 32.51 9.54 -6.98
CA GLU A 199 33.67 10.35 -6.60
C GLU A 199 33.77 11.63 -7.45
N THR A 200 33.56 11.57 -8.76
CA THR A 200 33.59 12.77 -9.63
C THR A 200 32.45 13.74 -9.36
N LEU A 201 31.32 13.26 -8.81
CA LEU A 201 30.17 14.07 -8.44
C LEU A 201 30.19 14.53 -6.98
N GLY A 202 31.35 14.43 -6.30
CA GLY A 202 31.53 14.88 -4.92
C GLY A 202 31.09 13.87 -3.85
N GLY A 203 30.94 12.61 -4.22
CA GLY A 203 30.68 11.49 -3.31
C GLY A 203 31.94 10.98 -2.59
N ALA A 204 31.83 9.79 -2.00
CA ALA A 204 32.90 9.21 -1.19
C ALA A 204 34.14 8.89 -2.02
N THR A 205 35.33 9.30 -1.55
CA THR A 205 36.61 8.96 -2.16
C THR A 205 36.87 7.46 -2.08
N ILE A 206 37.32 6.87 -3.19
CA ILE A 206 37.74 5.47 -3.26
C ILE A 206 39.11 5.34 -2.60
N ARG A 207 39.17 4.59 -1.50
CA ARG A 207 40.42 4.32 -0.78
C ARG A 207 41.23 3.20 -1.43
N ALA A 208 40.56 2.14 -1.86
CA ALA A 208 41.21 1.01 -2.52
C ALA A 208 40.23 0.17 -3.33
N VAL A 209 40.74 -0.48 -4.37
CA VAL A 209 40.01 -1.50 -5.14
C VAL A 209 40.85 -2.76 -5.21
N SER A 210 40.25 -3.91 -4.88
CA SER A 210 40.85 -5.22 -5.09
C SER A 210 40.07 -5.97 -6.15
N GLU A 211 40.52 -5.96 -7.40
CA GLU A 211 39.87 -6.69 -8.49
C GLU A 211 39.90 -8.21 -8.28
N ARG A 212 41.04 -8.74 -7.80
CA ARG A 212 41.22 -10.16 -7.48
C ARG A 212 40.14 -10.70 -6.54
N HIS A 213 39.76 -9.91 -5.53
CA HIS A 213 38.76 -10.28 -4.52
C HIS A 213 37.42 -9.55 -4.70
N ARG A 214 37.29 -8.69 -5.72
CA ARG A 214 36.11 -7.89 -6.04
C ARG A 214 35.60 -7.06 -4.86
N CYS A 215 36.53 -6.36 -4.22
CA CYS A 215 36.24 -5.46 -3.11
C CYS A 215 36.51 -4.01 -3.52
N ILE A 216 35.67 -3.10 -3.06
CA ILE A 216 35.91 -1.66 -3.14
C ILE A 216 35.83 -1.12 -1.71
N ALA A 217 36.75 -0.23 -1.36
CA ALA A 217 36.80 0.46 -0.10
C ALA A 217 36.69 1.97 -0.32
N TRP A 218 35.86 2.63 0.47
CA TRP A 218 35.64 4.08 0.44
C TRP A 218 35.97 4.69 1.79
N ASN A 219 36.37 5.96 1.78
CA ASN A 219 36.29 6.78 2.97
C ASN A 219 34.85 6.82 3.49
N TRP A 220 34.67 6.71 4.80
CA TRP A 220 33.38 6.81 5.45
C TRP A 220 32.87 8.24 5.34
N LEU A 221 31.69 8.41 4.77
CA LEU A 221 31.00 9.69 4.79
C LEU A 221 30.25 9.85 6.11
N ALA A 222 30.59 10.89 6.85
CA ALA A 222 29.81 11.31 8.01
C ALA A 222 28.48 11.93 7.57
N GLY A 223 27.51 11.88 8.46
CA GLY A 223 26.15 12.35 8.19
C GLY A 223 25.13 11.27 8.49
N ALA A 224 23.88 11.70 8.58
CA ALA A 224 22.77 10.82 8.82
C ALA A 224 21.84 10.80 7.62
N SER A 225 21.12 9.70 7.45
CA SER A 225 20.24 9.54 6.30
C SER A 225 19.09 10.56 6.34
N LEU A 226 18.72 11.11 5.17
CA LEU A 226 17.53 11.95 4.98
C LEU A 226 16.22 11.18 5.26
N CYS A 227 16.29 9.86 5.31
CA CYS A 227 15.16 8.98 5.59
C CYS A 227 14.64 9.19 7.02
N ALA A 228 13.33 9.44 7.17
CA ALA A 228 12.69 9.77 8.45
C ALA A 228 12.91 8.68 9.53
N GLU A 229 12.98 7.41 9.13
CA GLU A 229 13.25 6.27 9.99
C GLU A 229 14.61 6.34 10.69
N SER A 230 15.55 7.12 10.16
CA SER A 230 16.91 7.26 10.70
C SER A 230 17.08 8.50 11.58
N ASN A 231 16.35 9.58 11.32
CA ASN A 231 16.60 10.90 11.91
C ASN A 231 15.41 11.57 12.60
N GLY A 232 14.19 11.01 12.54
CA GLY A 232 13.03 11.45 13.32
C GLY A 232 12.46 12.85 13.00
N GLN A 233 13.17 13.70 12.24
CA GLN A 233 12.68 15.00 11.76
C GLN A 233 13.06 15.17 10.29
N GLY A 234 12.06 15.41 9.43
CA GLY A 234 12.30 15.61 8.00
C GLY A 234 12.65 17.06 7.68
N ASP A 235 13.84 17.27 7.12
CA ASP A 235 14.36 18.57 6.73
C ASP A 235 13.95 18.91 5.29
N VAL A 236 13.00 19.83 5.14
CA VAL A 236 12.52 20.37 3.85
C VAL A 236 13.67 20.96 3.03
N VAL A 237 14.66 21.59 3.67
CA VAL A 237 15.82 22.18 2.99
C VAL A 237 16.73 21.08 2.44
N ALA A 238 16.96 20.01 3.20
CA ALA A 238 17.73 18.86 2.72
C ALA A 238 17.06 18.16 1.53
N TRP A 239 15.72 18.04 1.51
CA TRP A 239 14.98 17.54 0.35
C TRP A 239 15.14 18.42 -0.90
N ARG A 240 15.11 19.74 -0.73
CA ARG A 240 15.40 20.68 -1.83
C ARG A 240 16.82 20.51 -2.36
N ARG A 241 17.81 20.35 -1.47
CA ARG A 241 19.21 20.09 -1.85
C ARG A 241 19.37 18.74 -2.54
N ALA A 242 18.62 17.72 -2.16
CA ALA A 242 18.60 16.43 -2.84
C ALA A 242 18.10 16.58 -4.30
N GLY A 243 17.07 17.41 -4.54
CA GLY A 243 16.59 17.76 -5.88
C GLY A 243 17.63 18.50 -6.73
N LEU A 244 18.37 19.42 -6.11
CA LEU A 244 19.50 20.10 -6.77
C LEU A 244 20.62 19.13 -7.14
N MET A 245 20.90 18.14 -6.28
CA MET A 245 21.89 17.11 -6.59
C MET A 245 21.44 16.23 -7.75
N LEU A 246 20.18 15.77 -7.78
CA LEU A 246 19.64 15.04 -8.94
C LEU A 246 19.74 15.84 -10.24
N THR A 247 19.53 17.16 -10.18
CA THR A 247 19.75 18.05 -11.35
C THR A 247 21.19 17.94 -11.85
N ARG A 248 22.17 18.04 -10.95
CA ARG A 248 23.60 17.89 -11.31
C ARG A 248 23.92 16.51 -11.88
N ILE A 249 23.33 15.45 -11.32
CA ILE A 249 23.50 14.07 -11.82
C ILE A 249 22.97 13.95 -13.24
N HIS A 250 21.71 14.34 -13.48
CA HIS A 250 21.06 14.17 -14.77
C HIS A 250 21.64 15.09 -15.85
N SER A 251 22.28 16.20 -15.46
CA SER A 251 23.04 17.09 -16.36
C SER A 251 24.49 16.68 -16.56
N SER A 252 24.98 15.62 -15.90
CA SER A 252 26.35 15.15 -16.07
C SER A 252 26.57 14.51 -17.44
N ASP A 253 27.78 14.68 -17.99
CA ASP A 253 28.22 14.02 -19.23
C ASP A 253 28.70 12.58 -19.02
N ALA A 254 28.72 12.08 -17.77
CA ALA A 254 29.05 10.69 -17.52
C ALA A 254 28.04 9.74 -18.20
N ARG A 255 28.55 8.69 -18.85
CA ARG A 255 27.75 7.69 -19.58
C ARG A 255 28.16 6.29 -19.11
N PRO A 256 27.56 5.78 -18.03
CA PRO A 256 27.86 4.43 -17.56
C PRO A 256 27.49 3.39 -18.62
N HIS A 257 28.21 2.27 -18.63
CA HIS A 257 27.98 1.18 -19.60
C HIS A 257 26.59 0.58 -19.48
N ARG A 258 26.07 0.50 -18.25
CA ARG A 258 24.72 0.00 -17.98
C ARG A 258 23.70 0.95 -18.61
N ARG A 259 22.80 0.40 -19.41
CA ARG A 259 21.64 1.12 -19.95
C ARG A 259 20.36 0.55 -19.37
N VAL A 260 19.36 1.40 -19.24
CA VAL A 260 18.00 1.04 -18.87
C VAL A 260 17.09 1.55 -19.97
N THR A 261 16.44 0.64 -20.67
CA THR A 261 15.50 0.92 -21.76
C THR A 261 14.05 0.73 -21.29
N ARG A 262 13.07 1.17 -22.10
CA ARG A 262 11.65 0.88 -21.87
C ARG A 262 11.36 -0.63 -21.81
N THR A 263 12.09 -1.44 -22.57
CA THR A 263 11.97 -2.90 -22.53
C THR A 263 12.45 -3.47 -21.20
N ASP A 264 13.59 -2.98 -20.67
CA ASP A 264 14.07 -3.38 -19.34
C ASP A 264 13.06 -2.99 -18.25
N GLU A 265 12.44 -1.81 -18.39
CA GLU A 265 11.38 -1.34 -17.49
C GLU A 265 10.15 -2.24 -17.50
N ALA A 266 9.66 -2.63 -18.68
CA ALA A 266 8.55 -3.57 -18.82
C ALA A 266 8.89 -4.97 -18.24
N MET A 267 10.14 -5.42 -18.38
CA MET A 267 10.61 -6.67 -17.79
C MET A 267 10.65 -6.60 -16.25
N ASP A 268 11.13 -5.48 -15.68
CA ASP A 268 11.09 -5.23 -14.23
C ASP A 268 9.64 -5.29 -13.71
N ASP A 269 8.70 -4.69 -14.43
CA ASP A 269 7.28 -4.62 -14.08
C ASP A 269 6.60 -6.00 -14.16
N ALA A 270 6.87 -6.76 -15.22
CA ALA A 270 6.40 -8.14 -15.36
C ALA A 270 6.97 -9.05 -14.26
N ALA A 271 8.23 -8.82 -13.85
CA ALA A 271 8.83 -9.55 -12.74
C ALA A 271 8.13 -9.23 -11.40
N ALA A 272 7.62 -8.02 -11.21
CA ALA A 272 6.81 -7.67 -10.03
C ALA A 272 5.49 -8.45 -10.01
N VAL A 273 4.79 -8.55 -11.14
CA VAL A 273 3.56 -9.37 -11.27
C VAL A 273 3.84 -10.83 -10.97
N SER A 274 4.91 -11.40 -11.54
CA SER A 274 5.32 -12.79 -11.28
C SER A 274 5.66 -13.03 -9.81
N ALA A 275 6.33 -12.08 -9.16
CA ALA A 275 6.63 -12.15 -7.73
C ALA A 275 5.34 -12.16 -6.89
N LEU A 276 4.36 -11.31 -7.22
CA LEU A 276 3.07 -11.27 -6.52
C LEU A 276 2.21 -12.51 -6.79
N MET A 277 2.24 -13.05 -8.02
CA MET A 277 1.49 -14.27 -8.38
C MET A 277 1.78 -15.43 -7.45
N SER A 278 3.03 -15.49 -6.99
CA SER A 278 3.51 -16.55 -6.12
C SER A 278 3.18 -16.33 -4.64
N LEU A 279 2.66 -15.15 -4.29
CA LEU A 279 2.31 -14.75 -2.94
C LEU A 279 0.79 -14.60 -2.77
N SER A 280 0.10 -14.08 -3.79
CA SER A 280 -1.34 -13.84 -3.84
C SER A 280 -1.81 -13.61 -5.27
N GLN A 281 -2.76 -14.43 -5.74
CA GLN A 281 -3.38 -14.27 -7.06
C GLN A 281 -4.12 -12.93 -7.18
N ASP A 282 -4.81 -12.50 -6.13
CA ASP A 282 -5.54 -11.22 -6.10
C ASP A 282 -4.62 -10.00 -6.26
N LEU A 283 -3.45 -10.02 -5.61
CA LEU A 283 -2.45 -8.94 -5.77
C LEU A 283 -1.84 -8.96 -7.16
N ALA A 284 -1.59 -10.15 -7.71
CA ALA A 284 -1.03 -10.29 -9.05
C ALA A 284 -2.00 -9.80 -10.13
N GLY A 285 -3.30 -10.05 -9.97
CA GLY A 285 -4.33 -9.51 -10.86
C GLY A 285 -4.35 -7.98 -10.88
N GLN A 286 -4.32 -7.34 -9.70
CA GLN A 286 -4.24 -5.88 -9.58
C GLN A 286 -2.95 -5.33 -10.22
N ALA A 287 -1.82 -5.95 -9.91
CA ALA A 287 -0.53 -5.58 -10.49
C ALA A 287 -0.53 -5.71 -12.02
N ALA A 288 -1.11 -6.78 -12.57
CA ALA A 288 -1.18 -6.99 -14.02
C ALA A 288 -2.00 -5.89 -14.72
N SER A 289 -3.14 -5.49 -14.15
CA SER A 289 -3.94 -4.38 -14.67
C SER A 289 -3.16 -3.06 -14.66
N LEU A 290 -2.43 -2.79 -13.58
CA LEU A 290 -1.53 -1.62 -13.49
C LEU A 290 -0.40 -1.65 -14.52
N VAL A 291 0.25 -2.80 -14.71
CA VAL A 291 1.33 -2.96 -15.70
C VAL A 291 0.82 -2.70 -17.11
N LEU A 292 -0.37 -3.20 -17.47
CA LEU A 292 -0.96 -2.94 -18.79
C LEU A 292 -1.21 -1.43 -19.00
N ALA A 293 -1.75 -0.75 -17.99
CA ALA A 293 -2.00 0.68 -18.05
C ALA A 293 -0.70 1.50 -18.16
N LEU A 294 0.34 1.10 -17.42
CA LEU A 294 1.67 1.73 -17.45
C LEU A 294 2.36 1.53 -18.80
N ALA A 295 2.38 0.29 -19.31
CA ALA A 295 3.02 -0.05 -20.58
C ALA A 295 2.46 0.78 -21.73
N ALA A 296 1.13 0.88 -21.84
CA ALA A 296 0.46 1.63 -22.90
C ALA A 296 0.78 3.15 -22.88
N ARG A 297 1.08 3.71 -21.71
CA ARG A 297 1.44 5.13 -21.56
C ARG A 297 2.93 5.36 -21.75
N LEU A 298 3.78 4.51 -21.18
CA LEU A 298 5.24 4.61 -21.29
C LEU A 298 5.73 4.40 -22.72
N GLU A 299 5.02 3.61 -23.53
CA GLU A 299 5.30 3.44 -24.96
C GLU A 299 5.18 4.75 -25.73
N LYS A 300 4.25 5.63 -25.35
CA LYS A 300 4.00 6.92 -26.01
C LYS A 300 4.80 8.07 -25.41
N ALA A 301 5.33 7.88 -24.21
CA ALA A 301 6.00 8.93 -23.45
C ALA A 301 7.42 9.19 -24.00
N PRO A 302 7.83 10.46 -24.20
CA PRO A 302 9.18 10.79 -24.67
C PRO A 302 10.28 10.15 -23.82
N PHE A 303 11.34 9.66 -24.47
CA PHE A 303 12.45 9.00 -23.78
C PHE A 303 13.78 9.65 -24.15
N HIS A 304 14.32 10.44 -23.23
CA HIS A 304 15.59 11.14 -23.37
C HIS A 304 16.56 10.68 -22.27
N PRO A 305 17.35 9.62 -22.51
CA PRO A 305 18.12 8.99 -21.46
C PRO A 305 19.34 9.83 -21.06
N THR A 306 19.58 9.93 -19.75
CA THR A 306 20.72 10.64 -19.15
C THR A 306 21.36 9.75 -18.08
N LEU A 307 22.42 10.23 -17.41
CA LEU A 307 22.90 9.54 -16.20
C LEU A 307 21.79 9.53 -15.15
N ILE A 308 21.46 8.35 -14.65
CA ILE A 308 20.58 8.14 -13.50
C ILE A 308 21.32 7.40 -12.39
N HIS A 309 20.95 7.66 -11.15
CA HIS A 309 21.35 6.88 -9.98
C HIS A 309 20.75 5.46 -10.04
N GLY A 310 19.49 5.33 -10.49
CA GLY A 310 18.83 4.07 -10.84
C GLY A 310 18.10 3.36 -9.69
N ASP A 311 18.13 3.93 -8.48
CA ASP A 311 17.45 3.45 -7.26
C ASP A 311 17.43 4.56 -6.18
N PHE A 312 17.17 5.81 -6.61
CA PHE A 312 17.29 6.97 -5.73
C PHE A 312 16.14 7.04 -4.71
N SER A 313 16.49 7.18 -3.43
CA SER A 313 15.56 7.34 -2.30
C SER A 313 16.25 8.00 -1.10
N ALA A 314 15.48 8.49 -0.12
CA ALA A 314 15.99 9.23 1.03
C ALA A 314 17.04 8.47 1.86
N ASP A 315 16.96 7.14 1.92
CA ASP A 315 17.95 6.30 2.60
C ASP A 315 19.35 6.34 1.96
N GLN A 316 19.43 6.78 0.70
CA GLN A 316 20.67 6.94 -0.05
C GLN A 316 21.20 8.38 -0.06
N VAL A 317 20.57 9.27 0.69
CA VAL A 317 20.98 10.67 0.84
C VAL A 317 21.49 10.85 2.26
N LEU A 318 22.77 11.21 2.40
CA LEU A 318 23.39 11.56 3.68
C LEU A 318 23.39 13.08 3.85
N VAL A 319 22.99 13.53 5.03
CA VAL A 319 22.94 14.94 5.42
C VAL A 319 23.92 15.15 6.57
N ASN A 320 24.84 16.11 6.40
CA ASN A 320 25.77 16.55 7.43
C ASN A 320 25.78 18.08 7.47
N GLY A 321 24.95 18.67 8.35
CA GLY A 321 24.75 20.11 8.37
C GLY A 321 24.22 20.63 7.03
N PRO A 322 24.90 21.57 6.35
CA PRO A 322 24.47 22.06 5.05
C PRO A 322 24.70 21.06 3.89
N ASP A 323 25.60 20.09 4.08
CA ASP A 323 26.09 19.23 3.02
C ASP A 323 25.19 18.02 2.80
N VAL A 324 24.99 17.69 1.52
CA VAL A 324 24.21 16.53 1.09
C VAL A 324 25.05 15.69 0.13
N ALA A 325 25.18 14.40 0.42
CA ALA A 325 25.89 13.43 -0.41
C ALA A 325 24.99 12.25 -0.79
N ILE A 326 25.13 11.75 -2.02
CA ILE A 326 24.39 10.57 -2.52
C ILE A 326 25.31 9.35 -2.49
N ILE A 327 24.79 8.24 -1.95
CA ILE A 327 25.49 6.96 -1.81
C ILE A 327 24.75 5.83 -2.55
N ASP A 328 25.36 4.64 -2.61
CA ASP A 328 24.85 3.42 -3.29
C ASP A 328 24.65 3.54 -4.82
N TRP A 329 25.66 4.07 -5.51
CA TRP A 329 25.78 4.15 -6.97
C TRP A 329 25.91 2.80 -7.70
N ASP A 330 25.68 1.66 -7.04
CA ASP A 330 25.77 0.31 -7.62
C ASP A 330 24.80 0.11 -8.81
N ARG A 331 23.78 0.97 -8.93
CA ARG A 331 22.74 0.90 -9.97
C ARG A 331 22.78 2.03 -10.99
N ALA A 332 23.83 2.85 -10.95
CA ALA A 332 24.03 3.93 -11.92
C ALA A 332 23.93 3.41 -13.36
N ALA A 333 23.19 4.13 -14.19
CA ALA A 333 22.91 3.73 -15.55
C ALA A 333 22.64 4.94 -16.45
N THR A 334 22.59 4.71 -17.76
CA THR A 334 22.01 5.65 -18.72
C THR A 334 20.53 5.28 -18.91
N GLY A 335 19.59 6.14 -18.53
CA GLY A 335 18.15 5.85 -18.54
C GLY A 335 17.25 7.08 -18.34
N ASP A 336 15.95 6.86 -18.20
CA ASP A 336 14.96 7.94 -18.02
C ASP A 336 15.19 8.69 -16.69
N PRO A 337 15.53 10.00 -16.70
CA PRO A 337 15.79 10.77 -15.47
C PRO A 337 14.59 10.79 -14.53
N ALA A 338 13.37 10.64 -15.04
CA ALA A 338 12.17 10.56 -14.23
C ALA A 338 12.17 9.35 -13.26
N ARG A 339 12.96 8.31 -13.54
CA ARG A 339 13.04 7.10 -12.70
C ARG A 339 13.49 7.40 -11.27
N ASP A 340 14.49 8.26 -11.10
CA ASP A 340 15.04 8.60 -9.79
C ASP A 340 14.08 9.46 -8.95
N ILE A 341 13.37 10.40 -9.60
CA ILE A 341 12.36 11.21 -8.91
C ILE A 341 11.17 10.31 -8.55
N GLY A 342 10.70 9.49 -9.49
CA GLY A 342 9.61 8.56 -9.27
C GLY A 342 9.87 7.59 -8.12
N SER A 343 11.09 7.04 -8.00
CA SER A 343 11.47 6.18 -6.87
C SER A 343 11.49 6.91 -5.53
N ALA A 344 11.94 8.16 -5.50
CA ALA A 344 11.92 8.96 -4.27
C ALA A 344 10.49 9.26 -3.82
N LEU A 345 9.63 9.68 -4.75
CA LEU A 345 8.22 9.96 -4.46
C LEU A 345 7.48 8.70 -4.00
N ALA A 346 7.72 7.55 -4.64
CA ALA A 346 7.12 6.28 -4.24
C ALA A 346 7.53 5.89 -2.82
N ARG A 347 8.79 6.16 -2.42
CA ARG A 347 9.26 5.88 -1.07
C ARG A 347 8.62 6.81 -0.03
N LEU A 348 8.42 8.08 -0.36
CA LEU A 348 7.68 9.04 0.48
C LEU A 348 6.22 8.61 0.66
N ASP A 349 5.55 8.19 -0.41
CA ASP A 349 4.18 7.64 -0.34
C ASP A 349 4.14 6.36 0.50
N ALA A 350 5.11 5.46 0.35
CA ALA A 350 5.24 4.26 1.17
C ALA A 350 5.44 4.59 2.66
N GLN A 351 6.29 5.56 3.01
CA GLN A 351 6.48 6.02 4.38
C GLN A 351 5.21 6.62 4.98
N CYS A 352 4.42 7.34 4.17
CA CYS A 352 3.13 7.88 4.60
C CYS A 352 2.09 6.76 4.83
N ILE A 353 2.05 5.74 3.96
CA ILE A 353 1.19 4.56 4.13
C ILE A 353 1.58 3.76 5.36
N ASP A 354 2.88 3.62 5.61
CA ASP A 354 3.44 2.90 6.76
C ASP A 354 3.30 3.71 8.07
N GLY A 355 2.81 4.95 8.02
CA GLY A 355 2.62 5.82 9.18
C GLY A 355 3.91 6.41 9.76
N THR A 356 5.04 6.30 9.04
CA THR A 356 6.33 6.86 9.45
C THR A 356 6.35 8.39 9.34
N ILE A 357 5.66 8.94 8.35
CA ILE A 357 5.51 10.39 8.15
C ILE A 357 4.04 10.73 7.94
N SER A 358 3.66 11.95 8.30
CA SER A 358 2.32 12.48 8.04
C SER A 358 2.11 12.81 6.56
N ARG A 359 0.84 12.94 6.16
CA ARG A 359 0.48 13.41 4.81
C ARG A 359 0.98 14.83 4.52
N ALA A 360 1.05 15.69 5.55
CA ALA A 360 1.56 17.05 5.42
C ALA A 360 3.07 17.05 5.15
N GLU A 361 3.84 16.24 5.89
CA GLU A 361 5.27 16.04 5.65
C GLU A 361 5.54 15.44 4.27
N ARG A 362 4.79 14.41 3.88
CA ARG A 362 4.89 13.82 2.53
C ARG A 362 4.71 14.89 1.46
N ASN A 363 3.67 15.71 1.56
CA ASN A 363 3.43 16.83 0.63
C ASN A 363 4.60 17.82 0.62
N ALA A 364 5.10 18.23 1.79
CA ALA A 364 6.18 19.19 1.91
C ALA A 364 7.49 18.67 1.31
N PHE A 365 7.85 17.41 1.56
CA PHE A 365 9.07 16.80 1.02
C PHE A 365 8.98 16.56 -0.48
N THR A 366 7.82 16.12 -0.99
CA THR A 366 7.56 16.06 -2.43
C THR A 366 7.74 17.43 -3.08
N ALA A 367 7.11 18.48 -2.52
CA ALA A 367 7.22 19.83 -3.07
C ALA A 367 8.67 20.33 -3.07
N ALA A 368 9.39 20.14 -1.96
CA ALA A 368 10.78 20.57 -1.84
C ALA A 368 11.72 19.85 -2.82
N LEU A 369 11.58 18.52 -2.96
CA LEU A 369 12.36 17.74 -3.92
C LEU A 369 12.12 18.25 -5.35
N CYS A 370 10.85 18.42 -5.73
CA CYS A 370 10.46 18.91 -7.06
C CYS A 370 10.92 20.36 -7.30
N GLU A 371 10.82 21.24 -6.31
CA GLU A 371 11.29 22.63 -6.39
C GLU A 371 12.82 22.71 -6.60
N GLY A 372 13.56 21.83 -5.91
CA GLY A 372 15.01 21.72 -6.09
C GLY A 372 15.42 21.12 -7.43
N TYR A 373 14.56 20.28 -8.02
CA TYR A 373 14.85 19.60 -9.27
C TYR A 373 14.56 20.50 -10.49
N ARG A 374 15.61 20.87 -11.23
CA ARG A 374 15.55 21.66 -12.47
C ARG A 374 16.17 20.91 -13.65
N GLY A 375 16.07 19.58 -13.63
CA GLY A 375 16.64 18.69 -14.63
C GLY A 375 15.68 18.35 -15.79
N PRO A 376 16.11 17.49 -16.72
CA PRO A 376 15.42 17.23 -17.99
C PRO A 376 14.20 16.29 -17.89
N ALA A 377 13.77 15.89 -16.69
CA ALA A 377 12.67 14.93 -16.57
C ALA A 377 11.32 15.62 -16.78
N GLY A 378 10.55 15.14 -17.76
CA GLY A 378 9.19 15.62 -18.02
C GLY A 378 8.21 15.23 -16.91
N ALA A 379 7.25 16.11 -16.63
CA ALA A 379 6.25 15.90 -15.57
C ALA A 379 5.43 14.60 -15.77
N GLU A 380 5.06 14.29 -17.02
CA GLU A 380 4.36 13.05 -17.34
C GLU A 380 5.21 11.81 -17.06
N ASN A 381 6.49 11.80 -17.46
CA ASN A 381 7.38 10.69 -17.15
C ASN A 381 7.56 10.52 -15.64
N ILE A 382 7.66 11.60 -14.87
CA ILE A 382 7.76 11.52 -13.40
C ILE A 382 6.53 10.82 -12.83
N VAL A 383 5.33 11.15 -13.31
CA VAL A 383 4.08 10.49 -12.89
C VAL A 383 4.11 8.99 -13.22
N LEU A 384 4.49 8.62 -14.45
CA LEU A 384 4.55 7.22 -14.87
C LEU A 384 5.59 6.41 -14.08
N GLN A 385 6.77 7.00 -13.87
CA GLN A 385 7.84 6.37 -13.10
C GLN A 385 7.53 6.29 -11.60
N HIS A 386 6.79 7.25 -11.07
CA HIS A 386 6.29 7.21 -9.69
C HIS A 386 5.32 6.03 -9.49
N ALA A 387 4.34 5.88 -10.38
CA ALA A 387 3.41 4.76 -10.34
C ALA A 387 4.11 3.40 -10.54
N ARG A 388 5.09 3.31 -11.46
CA ARG A 388 5.95 2.12 -11.60
C ARG A 388 6.72 1.79 -10.34
N ALA A 389 7.32 2.79 -9.70
CA ALA A 389 8.08 2.59 -8.48
C ALA A 389 7.17 2.11 -7.33
N LEU A 390 5.95 2.63 -7.18
CA LEU A 390 4.96 2.13 -6.23
C LEU A 390 4.60 0.65 -6.48
N LEU A 391 4.41 0.27 -7.75
CA LEU A 391 4.22 -1.13 -8.14
C LEU A 391 5.42 -1.98 -7.71
N ALA A 392 6.65 -1.54 -7.94
CA ALA A 392 7.85 -2.27 -7.52
C ALA A 392 7.91 -2.45 -5.99
N LEU A 393 7.52 -1.42 -5.21
CA LEU A 393 7.48 -1.45 -3.75
C LEU A 393 6.44 -2.41 -3.18
N SER A 394 5.37 -2.72 -3.93
CA SER A 394 4.34 -3.68 -3.50
C SER A 394 4.92 -5.07 -3.19
N THR A 395 6.04 -5.44 -3.82
CA THR A 395 6.73 -6.72 -3.62
C THR A 395 7.72 -6.72 -2.45
N GLU A 396 7.97 -5.57 -1.83
CA GLU A 396 8.98 -5.47 -0.77
C GLU A 396 8.48 -5.95 0.58
N GLY A 397 7.19 -5.79 0.88
CA GLY A 397 6.66 -6.06 2.23
C GLY A 397 6.88 -7.51 2.68
N PHE A 398 6.64 -8.48 1.79
CA PHE A 398 6.96 -9.90 2.05
C PHE A 398 8.47 -10.12 2.25
N ARG A 399 9.31 -9.54 1.36
CA ARG A 399 10.78 -9.65 1.45
C ARG A 399 11.34 -9.04 2.73
N GLN A 400 10.66 -8.04 3.27
CA GLN A 400 11.04 -7.36 4.50
C GLN A 400 10.36 -7.94 5.75
N ARG A 401 9.47 -8.93 5.60
CA ARG A 401 8.74 -9.58 6.69
C ARG A 401 7.80 -8.62 7.45
N LEU A 402 7.13 -7.72 6.74
CA LEU A 402 6.16 -6.81 7.36
C LEU A 402 4.85 -7.56 7.69
N PRO A 403 4.27 -7.41 8.90
CA PRO A 403 3.06 -8.13 9.32
C PRO A 403 1.85 -7.97 8.39
N CYS A 404 1.58 -6.73 7.97
CA CYS A 404 0.44 -6.36 7.12
C CYS A 404 0.87 -6.10 5.67
N TRP A 405 1.82 -6.91 5.16
CA TRP A 405 2.39 -6.67 3.84
C TRP A 405 1.36 -6.74 2.69
N PRO A 406 0.31 -7.59 2.70
CA PRO A 406 -0.67 -7.56 1.61
C PRO A 406 -1.51 -6.30 1.59
N GLU A 407 -1.94 -5.81 2.75
CA GLU A 407 -2.68 -4.55 2.89
C GLU A 407 -1.82 -3.39 2.39
N ARG A 408 -0.56 -3.36 2.81
CA ARG A 408 0.42 -2.40 2.32
C ARG A 408 0.59 -2.46 0.79
N ALA A 409 0.69 -3.66 0.21
CA ALA A 409 0.79 -3.85 -1.23
C ALA A 409 -0.45 -3.30 -1.96
N LYS A 410 -1.66 -3.56 -1.44
CA LYS A 410 -2.92 -3.00 -1.97
C LYS A 410 -2.92 -1.47 -1.89
N SER A 411 -2.52 -0.89 -0.77
CA SER A 411 -2.46 0.57 -0.61
C SER A 411 -1.47 1.22 -1.58
N LEU A 412 -0.31 0.61 -1.81
CA LEU A 412 0.67 1.10 -2.79
C LEU A 412 0.14 1.03 -4.23
N MET A 413 -0.52 -0.07 -4.60
CA MET A 413 -1.13 -0.21 -5.93
C MET A 413 -2.30 0.75 -6.13
N ALA A 414 -3.18 0.90 -5.13
CA ALA A 414 -4.26 1.90 -5.16
C ALA A 414 -3.70 3.32 -5.33
N ARG A 415 -2.60 3.64 -4.65
CA ARG A 415 -1.93 4.93 -4.83
C ARG A 415 -1.37 5.11 -6.24
N ALA A 416 -0.81 4.05 -6.84
CA ALA A 416 -0.36 4.09 -8.23
C ALA A 416 -1.54 4.33 -9.20
N GLU A 417 -2.68 3.66 -8.97
CA GLU A 417 -3.92 3.87 -9.74
C GLU A 417 -4.44 5.31 -9.62
N GLU A 418 -4.43 5.89 -8.41
CA GLU A 418 -4.82 7.29 -8.19
C GLU A 418 -3.94 8.26 -9.00
N ILE A 419 -2.62 8.06 -8.96
CA ILE A 419 -1.64 8.89 -9.68
C ILE A 419 -1.86 8.79 -11.20
N LEU A 420 -2.10 7.58 -11.71
CA LEU A 420 -2.39 7.38 -13.13
C LEU A 420 -3.74 7.95 -13.53
N SER A 421 -4.76 7.83 -12.67
CA SER A 421 -6.11 8.36 -12.94
C SER A 421 -6.12 9.89 -12.94
N ALA A 422 -5.36 10.53 -12.03
CA ALA A 422 -5.25 11.98 -11.96
C ALA A 422 -4.68 12.64 -13.22
N THR A 423 -4.05 11.85 -14.09
CA THR A 423 -3.49 12.28 -15.37
C THR A 423 -4.18 11.62 -16.57
N ALA A 424 -5.27 10.88 -16.36
CA ALA A 424 -6.00 10.21 -17.43
C ALA A 424 -6.94 11.18 -18.13
N THR A 425 -6.77 11.32 -19.44
CA THR A 425 -7.83 11.82 -20.32
C THR A 425 -8.90 10.74 -20.43
N ASP A 426 -10.18 11.11 -20.30
CA ASP A 426 -11.32 10.19 -20.45
C ASP A 426 -12.07 10.54 -21.73
N PRO A 427 -11.89 9.78 -22.83
CA PRO A 427 -12.55 10.07 -24.10
C PRO A 427 -14.09 10.07 -24.00
N ALA A 428 -14.66 9.32 -23.04
CA ALA A 428 -16.10 9.30 -22.78
C ALA A 428 -16.55 10.43 -21.84
N MET A 429 -15.62 11.20 -21.28
CA MET A 429 -15.85 12.43 -20.51
C MET A 429 -14.89 13.54 -21.00
N PRO A 430 -15.05 14.06 -22.23
CA PRO A 430 -14.15 15.09 -22.79
C PRO A 430 -14.09 16.37 -21.94
N ALA A 431 -15.12 16.63 -21.14
CA ALA A 431 -15.20 17.73 -20.20
C ALA A 431 -14.27 17.57 -18.97
N LEU A 432 -13.67 16.39 -18.75
CA LEU A 432 -12.77 16.13 -17.62
C LEU A 432 -11.50 16.96 -17.69
N ASP A 433 -10.87 17.04 -18.87
CA ASP A 433 -9.65 17.82 -19.07
C ASP A 433 -9.90 19.32 -18.82
N ALA A 434 -11.04 19.82 -19.32
CA ALA A 434 -11.47 21.18 -19.05
C ALA A 434 -11.73 21.42 -17.56
N ALA A 435 -12.36 20.47 -16.87
CA ALA A 435 -12.63 20.54 -15.43
C ALA A 435 -11.36 20.44 -14.57
N LEU A 436 -10.28 19.83 -15.07
CA LEU A 436 -8.99 19.74 -14.38
C LEU A 436 -8.04 20.90 -14.72
N SER A 437 -8.34 21.70 -15.76
CA SER A 437 -7.52 22.85 -16.15
C SER A 437 -7.80 24.05 -15.25
N PRO A 438 -6.85 24.50 -14.41
CA PRO A 438 -7.08 25.66 -13.55
C PRO A 438 -7.30 26.95 -14.34
N ALA A 439 -6.66 27.09 -15.50
CA ALA A 439 -6.83 28.25 -16.38
C ALA A 439 -8.26 28.37 -16.93
N LEU A 440 -8.90 27.23 -17.25
CA LEU A 440 -10.28 27.21 -17.74
C LEU A 440 -11.29 27.32 -16.59
N MET A 441 -11.00 26.69 -15.45
CA MET A 441 -11.94 26.66 -14.33
C MET A 441 -11.92 27.91 -13.45
N ALA A 442 -10.80 28.63 -13.34
CA ALA A 442 -10.70 29.85 -12.53
C ALA A 442 -11.79 30.90 -12.83
N PRO A 443 -12.02 31.33 -14.09
CA PRO A 443 -13.08 32.30 -14.38
C PRO A 443 -14.48 31.74 -14.09
N LEU A 444 -14.74 30.47 -14.44
CA LEU A 444 -16.05 29.83 -14.24
C LEU A 444 -16.40 29.69 -12.76
N ILE A 445 -15.43 29.33 -11.93
CA ILE A 445 -15.60 29.22 -10.47
C ILE A 445 -15.81 30.61 -9.87
N THR A 446 -15.04 31.62 -10.29
CA THR A 446 -15.18 33.00 -9.82
C THR A 446 -16.59 33.54 -10.12
N GLU A 447 -17.05 33.37 -11.36
CA GLU A 447 -18.42 33.74 -11.77
C GLU A 447 -19.48 33.00 -10.95
N THR A 448 -19.28 31.71 -10.71
CA THR A 448 -20.23 30.86 -9.96
C THR A 448 -20.33 31.25 -8.48
N LEU A 449 -19.22 31.69 -7.87
CA LEU A 449 -19.16 32.04 -6.45
C LEU A 449 -19.51 33.52 -6.19
N GLY A 450 -19.33 34.41 -7.16
CA GLY A 450 -19.61 35.84 -7.03
C GLY A 450 -18.58 36.64 -6.21
N GLU A 451 -17.45 36.04 -5.82
CA GLU A 451 -16.38 36.67 -5.05
C GLU A 451 -15.02 36.56 -5.77
N GLY A 452 -14.12 37.53 -5.57
CA GLY A 452 -12.82 37.62 -6.23
C GLY A 452 -11.91 36.44 -5.92
N GLY A 453 -11.68 35.56 -6.91
CA GLY A 453 -10.96 34.31 -6.75
C GLY A 453 -9.44 34.48 -6.68
N GLY A 454 -8.84 33.93 -5.62
CA GLY A 454 -7.40 33.65 -5.58
C GLY A 454 -6.99 32.57 -6.60
N PRO A 455 -5.70 32.22 -6.69
CA PRO A 455 -5.23 31.20 -7.63
C PRO A 455 -5.98 29.87 -7.42
N VAL A 456 -6.47 29.30 -8.52
CA VAL A 456 -7.18 28.02 -8.51
C VAL A 456 -6.20 26.88 -8.80
N THR A 457 -6.36 25.78 -8.07
CA THR A 457 -5.74 24.48 -8.41
C THR A 457 -6.80 23.39 -8.41
N ALA A 458 -6.61 22.33 -9.18
CA ALA A 458 -7.56 21.23 -9.31
C ALA A 458 -6.84 19.89 -9.11
N ASP A 459 -7.36 19.07 -8.18
CA ASP A 459 -6.89 17.69 -7.96
C ASP A 459 -8.03 16.72 -8.25
N LEU A 460 -7.80 15.75 -9.14
CA LEU A 460 -8.75 14.65 -9.34
C LEU A 460 -8.76 13.74 -8.10
N MET A 461 -9.90 13.68 -7.40
CA MET A 461 -10.07 12.89 -6.18
C MET A 461 -10.59 11.48 -6.46
N ARG A 462 -11.52 11.35 -7.41
CA ARG A 462 -12.12 10.07 -7.79
C ARG A 462 -12.59 10.14 -9.23
N HIS A 463 -12.37 9.08 -9.99
CA HIS A 463 -12.83 8.97 -11.37
C HIS A 463 -13.57 7.64 -11.58
N LYS A 464 -14.77 7.72 -12.16
CA LYS A 464 -15.50 6.57 -12.70
C LYS A 464 -15.56 6.77 -14.22
N PRO A 465 -14.71 6.08 -15.00
CA PRO A 465 -14.59 6.27 -16.44
C PRO A 465 -15.95 6.30 -17.16
N GLY A 466 -16.13 7.26 -18.06
CA GLY A 466 -17.35 7.48 -18.84
C GLY A 466 -18.59 7.89 -18.03
N ARG A 467 -18.46 8.17 -16.72
CA ARG A 467 -19.62 8.39 -15.83
C ARG A 467 -19.53 9.66 -15.00
N ARG A 468 -18.54 9.76 -14.10
CA ARG A 468 -18.42 10.88 -13.17
C ARG A 468 -17.00 11.04 -12.63
N ALA A 469 -16.65 12.27 -12.24
CA ALA A 469 -15.43 12.58 -11.51
C ALA A 469 -15.74 13.46 -10.29
N LEU A 470 -14.96 13.28 -9.22
CA LEU A 470 -14.91 14.18 -8.08
C LEU A 470 -13.57 14.91 -8.14
N ILE A 471 -13.60 16.23 -8.14
CA ILE A 471 -12.42 17.09 -8.28
C ILE A 471 -12.37 17.99 -7.05
N ARG A 472 -11.21 18.14 -6.42
CA ARG A 472 -10.99 19.13 -5.38
C ARG A 472 -10.42 20.40 -6.01
N TYR A 473 -11.07 21.54 -5.79
CA TYR A 473 -10.56 22.84 -6.16
C TYR A 473 -10.05 23.56 -4.92
N ARG A 474 -8.82 24.09 -4.95
CA ARG A 474 -8.36 25.07 -3.94
C ARG A 474 -8.36 26.45 -4.54
N ILE A 475 -8.95 27.42 -3.84
CA ILE A 475 -9.14 28.80 -4.30
C ILE A 475 -8.65 29.71 -3.17
N GLY A 476 -7.40 30.18 -3.26
CA GLY A 476 -6.75 30.83 -2.12
C GLY A 476 -6.69 29.89 -0.91
N ALA A 477 -7.34 30.25 0.21
CA ALA A 477 -7.44 29.42 1.41
C ALA A 477 -8.67 28.49 1.43
N GLU A 478 -9.64 28.70 0.55
CA GLU A 478 -10.86 27.88 0.49
C GLU A 478 -10.63 26.59 -0.30
N THR A 479 -11.38 25.54 0.07
CA THR A 479 -11.38 24.29 -0.69
C THR A 479 -12.80 23.82 -0.97
N LEU A 480 -13.08 23.54 -2.24
CA LEU A 480 -14.37 23.08 -2.75
C LEU A 480 -14.23 21.71 -3.43
N LEU A 481 -15.32 20.96 -3.46
CA LEU A 481 -15.43 19.75 -4.26
C LEU A 481 -16.36 19.98 -5.44
N GLY A 482 -15.86 19.73 -6.65
CA GLY A 482 -16.62 19.69 -7.88
C GLY A 482 -17.03 18.27 -8.26
N LYS A 483 -18.33 18.06 -8.48
CA LYS A 483 -18.89 16.78 -8.93
C LYS A 483 -19.23 16.84 -10.42
N LEU A 484 -18.35 16.29 -11.25
CA LEU A 484 -18.46 16.27 -12.71
C LEU A 484 -19.25 15.06 -13.17
N ARG A 485 -20.14 15.23 -14.14
CA ARG A 485 -21.02 14.16 -14.66
C ARG A 485 -20.97 14.10 -16.19
N ALA A 486 -20.82 12.90 -16.74
CA ALA A 486 -20.85 12.68 -18.19
C ALA A 486 -22.25 12.95 -18.79
N LYS A 487 -23.30 12.60 -18.05
CA LYS A 487 -24.71 12.68 -18.50
C LYS A 487 -25.33 14.10 -18.38
N GLY A 488 -24.52 15.14 -18.24
CA GLY A 488 -24.99 16.52 -18.06
C GLY A 488 -25.17 16.95 -16.60
N PRO A 489 -25.53 18.24 -16.38
CA PRO A 489 -25.46 18.88 -15.06
C PRO A 489 -26.51 18.31 -14.10
N ASP A 490 -26.10 18.05 -12.85
CA ASP A 490 -27.01 17.64 -11.79
C ASP A 490 -27.61 18.86 -11.09
N SER A 491 -28.90 19.12 -11.34
CA SER A 491 -29.65 20.20 -10.69
C SER A 491 -30.33 19.76 -9.39
N ARG A 492 -30.55 18.45 -9.21
CA ARG A 492 -31.42 17.91 -8.17
C ARG A 492 -30.70 17.79 -6.84
N THR A 493 -29.52 17.19 -6.87
CA THR A 493 -28.72 16.98 -5.65
C THR A 493 -28.31 18.30 -4.98
N PRO A 494 -27.86 19.35 -5.70
CA PRO A 494 -27.62 20.67 -5.10
C PRO A 494 -28.87 21.30 -4.46
N ALA A 495 -30.04 21.15 -5.10
CA ALA A 495 -31.29 21.68 -4.58
C ALA A 495 -31.72 20.93 -3.30
N LEU A 496 -31.56 19.61 -3.28
CA LEU A 496 -31.78 18.78 -2.09
C LEU A 496 -30.84 19.19 -0.94
N HIS A 497 -29.55 19.40 -1.20
CA HIS A 497 -28.61 19.85 -0.19
C HIS A 497 -29.05 21.19 0.43
N ARG A 498 -29.48 22.16 -0.40
CA ARG A 498 -30.01 23.43 0.10
C ARG A 498 -31.26 23.23 0.96
N ALA A 499 -32.19 22.39 0.53
CA ALA A 499 -33.43 22.12 1.26
C ALA A 499 -33.17 21.42 2.60
N LEU A 500 -32.27 20.43 2.65
CA LEU A 500 -31.88 19.74 3.88
C LEU A 500 -31.20 20.69 4.86
N ARG A 501 -30.31 21.58 4.37
CA ARG A 501 -29.70 22.62 5.21
C ARG A 501 -30.75 23.60 5.75
N ALA A 502 -31.71 24.02 4.92
CA ALA A 502 -32.82 24.86 5.37
C ALA A 502 -33.73 24.17 6.40
N ALA A 503 -33.80 22.83 6.37
CA ALA A 503 -34.46 22.01 7.39
C ALA A 503 -33.61 21.79 8.66
N GLY A 504 -32.48 22.49 8.80
CA GLY A 504 -31.59 22.43 9.97
C GLY A 504 -30.42 21.45 9.88
N LEU A 505 -30.26 20.74 8.75
CA LEU A 505 -29.12 19.84 8.52
C LEU A 505 -27.93 20.59 7.92
N ASP A 506 -27.50 21.65 8.60
CA ASP A 506 -26.46 22.57 8.15
C ASP A 506 -25.09 22.35 8.83
N GLY A 507 -25.04 21.41 9.79
CA GLY A 507 -23.87 21.07 10.60
C GLY A 507 -23.74 21.92 11.87
N CYS A 508 -24.64 22.87 12.12
CA CYS A 508 -24.60 23.74 13.29
C CYS A 508 -25.36 23.15 14.49
N PRO A 509 -25.08 23.62 15.72
CA PRO A 509 -25.94 23.34 16.87
C PRO A 509 -27.37 23.85 16.65
N PRO A 510 -28.39 23.23 17.27
CA PRO A 510 -28.28 22.14 18.26
C PRO A 510 -28.18 20.74 17.64
N LEU A 511 -28.44 20.60 16.32
CA LEU A 511 -28.50 19.27 15.70
C LEU A 511 -27.12 18.65 15.47
N ASN A 512 -26.09 19.46 15.16
CA ASN A 512 -24.74 19.00 14.82
C ASN A 512 -24.72 17.96 13.66
N VAL A 513 -25.77 17.95 12.83
CA VAL A 513 -25.89 17.09 11.65
C VAL A 513 -25.92 17.98 10.42
N GLY A 514 -25.18 17.62 9.39
CA GLY A 514 -25.03 18.45 8.20
C GLY A 514 -25.00 17.68 6.90
N VAL A 515 -25.42 18.33 5.81
CA VAL A 515 -24.99 18.01 4.45
C VAL A 515 -24.09 19.13 3.92
N PRO A 516 -23.05 18.85 3.11
CA PRO A 516 -22.18 19.88 2.55
C PRO A 516 -22.97 20.96 1.80
N ALA A 517 -22.61 22.24 1.95
CA ALA A 517 -23.32 23.31 1.26
C ALA A 517 -23.04 23.26 -0.24
N ALA A 518 -24.09 23.37 -1.05
CA ALA A 518 -23.96 23.53 -2.49
C ALA A 518 -23.64 25.00 -2.81
N ARG A 519 -22.47 25.25 -3.40
CA ARG A 519 -21.95 26.60 -3.68
C ARG A 519 -22.34 27.13 -5.05
N GLY A 520 -22.55 26.26 -6.02
CA GLY A 520 -23.04 26.68 -7.33
C GLY A 520 -22.93 25.60 -8.40
N ARG A 521 -23.28 25.95 -9.63
CA ARG A 521 -23.28 25.04 -10.78
C ARG A 521 -22.62 25.70 -11.98
N ILE A 522 -21.85 24.92 -12.72
CA ILE A 522 -21.24 25.27 -13.98
C ILE A 522 -21.88 24.38 -15.05
N ALA A 523 -22.39 24.99 -16.11
CA ALA A 523 -23.13 24.27 -17.15
C ALA A 523 -22.19 23.48 -18.07
N ALA A 524 -21.05 24.08 -18.42
CA ALA A 524 -20.01 23.51 -19.26
C ALA A 524 -18.63 23.86 -18.66
N PRO A 525 -17.90 22.90 -18.07
CA PRO A 525 -18.24 21.48 -17.93
C PRO A 525 -19.43 21.25 -16.98
N ALA A 526 -20.19 20.17 -17.17
CA ALA A 526 -21.38 19.82 -16.39
C ALA A 526 -21.02 19.42 -14.93
N LEU A 527 -20.86 20.44 -14.10
CA LEU A 527 -20.22 20.37 -12.78
C LEU A 527 -21.06 21.14 -11.77
N TRP A 528 -21.10 20.67 -10.52
CA TRP A 528 -21.56 21.50 -9.40
C TRP A 528 -20.55 21.48 -8.26
N LEU A 529 -20.48 22.60 -7.55
CA LEU A 529 -19.53 22.86 -6.46
C LEU A 529 -20.22 22.71 -5.11
N GLN A 530 -19.54 22.10 -4.16
CA GLN A 530 -19.92 22.07 -2.75
C GLN A 530 -18.71 22.32 -1.86
N ASP A 531 -18.96 22.66 -0.59
CA ASP A 531 -17.91 22.75 0.40
C ASP A 531 -17.21 21.40 0.61
N GLU A 532 -15.89 21.42 0.83
CA GLU A 532 -15.19 20.32 1.49
C GLU A 532 -15.39 20.47 3.00
N VAL A 533 -16.08 19.51 3.63
CA VAL A 533 -16.38 19.55 5.06
C VAL A 533 -15.34 18.75 5.86
N PRO A 534 -14.98 19.21 7.08
CA PRO A 534 -14.00 18.51 7.91
C PRO A 534 -14.61 17.21 8.49
N GLY A 535 -13.77 16.19 8.64
CA GLY A 535 -14.10 14.96 9.34
C GLY A 535 -13.37 13.72 8.82
N ARG A 536 -13.50 12.62 9.55
CA ARG A 536 -13.01 11.29 9.15
C ARG A 536 -14.18 10.40 8.77
N VAL A 537 -14.03 9.59 7.74
CA VAL A 537 -15.03 8.58 7.35
C VAL A 537 -15.28 7.62 8.51
N LEU A 538 -16.55 7.35 8.84
CA LEU A 538 -16.95 6.56 10.00
C LEU A 538 -16.32 5.17 9.99
N THR A 539 -16.22 4.51 8.82
CA THR A 539 -15.61 3.19 8.67
C THR A 539 -14.23 3.07 9.30
N TYR A 540 -13.41 4.13 9.23
CA TYR A 540 -12.06 4.13 9.82
C TYR A 540 -12.02 4.24 11.34
N THR A 541 -13.19 4.32 11.99
CA THR A 541 -13.33 4.37 13.45
C THR A 541 -13.98 3.11 14.02
N LEU A 542 -14.50 2.22 13.17
CA LEU A 542 -15.22 1.01 13.56
C LEU A 542 -14.24 -0.15 13.83
N HIS A 543 -13.90 -0.37 15.09
CA HIS A 543 -13.17 -1.56 15.55
C HIS A 543 -13.90 -2.17 16.76
N SER A 544 -13.71 -3.46 17.03
CA SER A 544 -14.42 -4.13 18.13
C SER A 544 -14.25 -3.44 19.49
N ASP A 545 -13.09 -2.80 19.71
CA ASP A 545 -12.69 -2.25 21.01
C ASP A 545 -12.71 -0.71 21.03
N THR A 546 -13.33 -0.06 20.05
CA THR A 546 -13.39 1.41 19.97
C THR A 546 -14.70 1.99 20.49
N ASP A 547 -14.66 3.28 20.85
CA ASP A 547 -15.84 4.06 21.24
C ASP A 547 -16.97 3.93 20.21
N THR A 548 -18.15 3.57 20.69
CA THR A 548 -19.37 3.41 19.88
C THR A 548 -20.14 4.72 19.72
N GLY A 549 -19.72 5.80 20.39
CA GLY A 549 -20.32 7.13 20.31
C GLY A 549 -20.52 7.66 18.89
N PRO A 550 -19.54 7.56 17.97
CA PRO A 550 -19.73 7.93 16.57
C PRO A 550 -20.85 7.18 15.85
N ALA A 551 -21.02 5.88 16.15
CA ALA A 551 -22.12 5.08 15.62
C ALA A 551 -23.48 5.58 16.14
N ALA A 552 -23.59 5.88 17.43
CA ALA A 552 -24.80 6.48 18.01
C ALA A 552 -25.15 7.82 17.37
N ARG A 553 -24.18 8.74 17.24
CA ARG A 553 -24.39 10.03 16.57
C ARG A 553 -24.82 9.85 15.10
N THR A 554 -24.33 8.81 14.44
CA THR A 554 -24.71 8.46 13.06
C THR A 554 -26.17 7.98 13.00
N GLY A 555 -26.62 7.18 13.98
CA GLY A 555 -28.02 6.81 14.14
C GLY A 555 -28.93 8.02 14.30
N THR A 556 -28.56 8.93 15.20
CA THR A 556 -29.27 10.20 15.39
C THR A 556 -29.32 11.03 14.10
N ALA A 557 -28.21 11.10 13.38
CA ALA A 557 -28.13 11.83 12.10
C ALA A 557 -29.07 11.25 11.04
N LEU A 558 -29.16 9.92 10.92
CA LEU A 558 -30.09 9.28 10.00
C LEU A 558 -31.55 9.53 10.41
N ALA A 559 -31.87 9.46 11.70
CA ALA A 559 -33.22 9.80 12.18
C ALA A 559 -33.61 11.24 11.82
N ARG A 560 -32.68 12.19 11.96
CA ARG A 560 -32.88 13.60 11.55
C ARG A 560 -33.06 13.76 10.05
N LEU A 561 -32.34 12.99 9.23
CA LEU A 561 -32.57 12.94 7.78
C LEU A 561 -33.99 12.48 7.47
N HIS A 562 -34.44 11.39 8.10
CA HIS A 562 -35.80 10.85 7.89
C HIS A 562 -36.90 11.82 8.34
N LEU A 563 -36.67 12.57 9.42
CA LEU A 563 -37.61 13.58 9.93
C LEU A 563 -37.68 14.83 9.05
N ALA A 564 -36.62 15.15 8.29
CA ALA A 564 -36.60 16.27 7.35
C ALA A 564 -37.44 16.03 6.07
N GLY A 565 -38.33 15.03 6.04
CA GLY A 565 -39.03 14.48 4.88
C GLY A 565 -39.73 15.47 3.92
N GLY A 566 -40.30 14.95 2.83
CA GLY A 566 -41.05 15.77 1.86
C GLY A 566 -40.22 16.58 0.85
N LEU A 567 -38.90 16.40 0.79
CA LEU A 567 -37.99 17.20 -0.08
C LEU A 567 -37.78 16.65 -1.49
N THR A 568 -38.51 15.61 -1.88
CA THR A 568 -38.38 14.93 -3.17
C THR A 568 -39.70 14.29 -3.59
N THR A 569 -39.92 14.24 -4.91
CA THR A 569 -41.05 13.55 -5.54
C THR A 569 -40.70 12.13 -5.98
N ARG A 570 -39.42 11.73 -5.90
CA ARG A 570 -39.00 10.37 -6.23
C ARG A 570 -39.53 9.42 -5.17
N VAL A 571 -40.07 8.29 -5.60
CA VAL A 571 -40.53 7.22 -4.71
C VAL A 571 -39.63 6.00 -4.91
N TRP A 572 -39.30 5.32 -3.81
CA TRP A 572 -38.60 4.05 -3.78
C TRP A 572 -39.44 3.04 -3.02
N THR A 573 -39.90 2.02 -3.73
CA THR A 573 -40.80 1.01 -3.21
C THR A 573 -40.05 -0.25 -2.78
N LEU A 574 -40.70 -1.12 -2.01
CA LEU A 574 -40.17 -2.46 -1.73
C LEU A 574 -40.01 -3.30 -3.01
N ALA A 575 -40.82 -3.07 -4.04
CA ALA A 575 -40.67 -3.74 -5.33
C ALA A 575 -39.38 -3.31 -6.03
N ASP A 576 -39.01 -2.03 -5.94
CA ASP A 576 -37.72 -1.54 -6.46
C ASP A 576 -36.54 -2.16 -5.71
N GLU A 577 -36.66 -2.32 -4.39
CA GLU A 577 -35.65 -2.98 -3.54
C GLU A 577 -35.47 -4.45 -3.93
N GLY A 578 -36.58 -5.17 -4.15
CA GLY A 578 -36.58 -6.52 -4.71
C GLY A 578 -35.90 -6.58 -6.08
N GLY A 579 -36.18 -5.62 -6.96
CA GLY A 579 -35.52 -5.55 -8.27
C GLY A 579 -34.01 -5.30 -8.20
N VAL A 580 -33.51 -4.57 -7.19
CA VAL A 580 -32.06 -4.43 -6.95
C VAL A 580 -31.45 -5.74 -6.49
N LEU A 581 -32.11 -6.42 -5.55
CA LEU A 581 -31.71 -7.74 -5.06
C LEU A 581 -31.62 -8.76 -6.20
N ASP A 582 -32.66 -8.86 -7.03
CA ASP A 582 -32.73 -9.81 -8.14
C ASP A 582 -31.56 -9.63 -9.11
N ARG A 583 -31.25 -8.37 -9.48
CA ARG A 583 -30.10 -8.07 -10.35
C ARG A 583 -28.78 -8.46 -9.68
N ALA A 584 -28.63 -8.19 -8.38
CA ALA A 584 -27.41 -8.53 -7.65
C ALA A 584 -27.20 -10.05 -7.58
N LEU A 585 -28.23 -10.82 -7.24
CA LEU A 585 -28.14 -12.27 -7.13
C LEU A 585 -28.04 -12.95 -8.50
N ALA A 586 -28.71 -12.44 -9.53
CA ALA A 586 -28.52 -12.92 -10.90
C ALA A 586 -27.08 -12.73 -11.38
N ALA A 587 -26.48 -11.57 -11.08
CA ALA A 587 -25.06 -11.34 -11.34
C ALA A 587 -24.17 -12.29 -10.54
N ALA A 588 -24.40 -12.46 -9.23
CA ALA A 588 -23.62 -13.39 -8.41
C ALA A 588 -23.71 -14.83 -8.93
N ARG A 589 -24.91 -15.28 -9.30
CA ARG A 589 -25.18 -16.60 -9.89
C ARG A 589 -24.39 -16.83 -11.17
N ALA A 590 -24.38 -15.85 -12.07
CA ALA A 590 -23.64 -15.94 -13.34
C ALA A 590 -22.12 -16.10 -13.12
N HIS A 591 -21.58 -15.50 -12.07
CA HIS A 591 -20.14 -15.55 -11.76
C HIS A 591 -19.74 -16.71 -10.82
N LEU A 592 -20.71 -17.37 -10.16
CA LEU A 592 -20.48 -18.45 -9.20
C LEU A 592 -21.28 -19.71 -9.59
N PRO A 593 -20.97 -20.37 -10.72
CA PRO A 593 -21.76 -21.51 -11.20
C PRO A 593 -21.83 -22.67 -10.20
N ALA A 594 -20.78 -22.87 -9.38
CA ALA A 594 -20.75 -23.90 -8.34
C ALA A 594 -21.73 -23.62 -7.18
N GLU A 595 -22.06 -22.35 -6.92
CA GLU A 595 -22.98 -21.93 -5.84
C GLU A 595 -24.36 -21.53 -6.39
N ALA A 596 -24.60 -21.63 -7.70
CA ALA A 596 -25.78 -21.12 -8.37
C ALA A 596 -27.10 -21.62 -7.75
N ALA A 597 -27.19 -22.92 -7.45
CA ALA A 597 -28.37 -23.50 -6.82
C ALA A 597 -28.65 -22.91 -5.43
N ARG A 598 -27.61 -22.61 -4.65
CA ARG A 598 -27.75 -21.99 -3.32
C ARG A 598 -28.16 -20.53 -3.44
N ILE A 599 -27.60 -19.80 -4.40
CA ILE A 599 -27.97 -18.42 -4.72
C ILE A 599 -29.43 -18.34 -5.18
N ASP A 600 -29.90 -19.29 -6.00
CA ASP A 600 -31.30 -19.38 -6.44
C ASP A 600 -32.26 -19.57 -5.25
N VAL A 601 -31.90 -20.44 -4.30
CA VAL A 601 -32.67 -20.62 -3.06
C VAL A 601 -32.71 -19.34 -2.22
N ILE A 602 -31.58 -18.64 -2.08
CA ILE A 602 -31.49 -17.36 -1.37
C ILE A 602 -32.38 -16.32 -2.05
N ALA A 603 -32.34 -16.23 -3.38
CA ALA A 603 -33.15 -15.29 -4.16
C ALA A 603 -34.65 -15.51 -3.93
N VAL A 604 -35.13 -16.75 -4.04
CA VAL A 604 -36.55 -17.08 -3.81
C VAL A 604 -36.99 -16.73 -2.39
N ALA A 605 -36.17 -17.06 -1.39
CA ALA A 605 -36.52 -16.83 -0.01
C ALA A 605 -36.48 -15.33 0.37
N ALA A 606 -35.49 -14.59 -0.11
CA ALA A 606 -35.40 -13.14 0.09
C ALA A 606 -36.52 -12.38 -0.64
N ALA A 607 -36.89 -12.79 -1.87
CA ALA A 607 -38.06 -12.23 -2.57
C ALA A 607 -39.37 -12.46 -1.78
N ARG A 608 -39.56 -13.65 -1.20
CA ARG A 608 -40.71 -13.95 -0.34
C ARG A 608 -40.72 -13.11 0.94
N LEU A 609 -39.55 -12.80 1.52
CA LEU A 609 -39.47 -11.90 2.68
C LEU A 609 -39.97 -10.51 2.29
N VAL A 610 -39.44 -9.93 1.21
CA VAL A 610 -39.85 -8.60 0.72
C VAL A 610 -41.35 -8.54 0.42
N GLN A 611 -41.92 -9.58 -0.21
CA GLN A 611 -43.35 -9.64 -0.56
C GLN A 611 -44.28 -9.70 0.67
N ARG A 612 -43.83 -10.24 1.81
CA ARG A 612 -44.62 -10.31 3.05
C ARG A 612 -44.60 -9.02 3.86
N LEU A 613 -43.69 -8.10 3.54
CA LEU A 613 -43.61 -6.83 4.22
C LEU A 613 -44.80 -5.94 3.82
N GLY A 614 -45.64 -5.59 4.79
CA GLY A 614 -46.74 -4.65 4.58
C GLY A 614 -46.27 -3.22 4.27
N PRO A 615 -47.18 -2.33 3.88
CA PRO A 615 -46.86 -0.92 3.65
C PRO A 615 -46.37 -0.24 4.93
N MET A 616 -45.50 0.76 4.79
CA MET A 616 -45.01 1.61 5.86
C MET A 616 -45.15 3.08 5.44
N GLU A 617 -45.31 3.97 6.42
CA GLU A 617 -45.22 5.41 6.20
C GLU A 617 -43.87 5.78 5.58
N ALA A 618 -43.92 6.39 4.38
CA ALA A 618 -42.74 6.77 3.64
C ALA A 618 -42.12 8.06 4.20
N THR A 619 -40.80 8.05 4.36
CA THR A 619 -40.00 9.25 4.68
C THR A 619 -38.94 9.49 3.63
N GLY A 620 -38.23 10.62 3.71
CA GLY A 620 -37.05 10.82 2.88
C GLY A 620 -35.93 9.88 3.29
N ILE A 621 -35.51 8.99 2.39
CA ILE A 621 -34.47 7.97 2.61
C ILE A 621 -33.29 8.18 1.66
N HIS A 622 -32.09 7.88 2.14
CA HIS A 622 -30.83 7.92 1.40
C HIS A 622 -30.69 6.77 0.41
N ARG A 623 -31.19 5.57 0.74
CA ARG A 623 -31.16 4.27 0.02
C ARG A 623 -29.81 3.55 -0.10
N ASP A 624 -28.72 4.28 0.02
CA ASP A 624 -27.36 3.74 -0.03
C ASP A 624 -26.59 4.21 1.22
N PHE A 625 -27.26 4.13 2.37
CA PHE A 625 -26.71 4.59 3.63
C PHE A 625 -25.84 3.50 4.26
N TYR A 626 -24.55 3.77 4.41
CA TYR A 626 -23.57 2.89 5.05
C TYR A 626 -22.39 3.71 5.60
N PRO A 627 -21.50 3.12 6.42
CA PRO A 627 -20.46 3.88 7.13
C PRO A 627 -19.52 4.74 6.25
N ASP A 628 -19.25 4.40 4.98
CA ASP A 628 -18.40 5.27 4.15
C ASP A 628 -19.07 6.59 3.74
N GLN A 629 -20.40 6.69 3.86
CA GLN A 629 -21.18 7.88 3.49
C GLN A 629 -21.33 8.88 4.64
N VAL A 630 -20.57 8.68 5.72
CA VAL A 630 -20.66 9.49 6.94
C VAL A 630 -19.28 9.99 7.33
N LEU A 631 -19.13 11.31 7.54
CA LEU A 631 -17.95 11.90 8.16
C LEU A 631 -18.23 12.33 9.59
N ILE A 632 -17.30 12.03 10.48
CA ILE A 632 -17.34 12.39 11.90
C ILE A 632 -16.26 13.45 12.16
N ASN A 633 -16.65 14.57 12.76
CA ASN A 633 -15.74 15.61 13.23
C ASN A 633 -16.13 16.06 14.65
N GLY A 634 -15.51 15.45 15.66
CA GLY A 634 -15.97 15.58 17.04
C GLY A 634 -17.43 15.12 17.16
N ASP A 635 -18.28 16.02 17.63
CA ASP A 635 -19.72 15.79 17.77
C ASP A 635 -20.52 16.02 16.49
N ARG A 636 -19.89 16.57 15.43
CA ARG A 636 -20.55 16.87 14.16
C ARG A 636 -20.56 15.65 13.25
N VAL A 637 -21.72 15.38 12.64
CA VAL A 637 -21.93 14.31 11.64
C VAL A 637 -22.28 14.93 10.30
N TRP A 638 -21.55 14.57 9.25
CA TRP A 638 -21.87 14.95 7.87
C TRP A 638 -22.37 13.75 7.08
N LEU A 639 -23.51 13.91 6.42
CA LEU A 639 -24.11 12.92 5.51
C LEU A 639 -23.69 13.24 4.07
N LEU A 640 -23.21 12.23 3.35
CA LEU A 640 -22.68 12.34 1.99
C LEU A 640 -23.56 11.60 0.97
N ASP A 641 -23.23 11.70 -0.33
CA ASP A 641 -23.79 10.91 -1.45
C ASP A 641 -25.32 10.70 -1.51
N LEU A 642 -26.09 11.79 -1.38
CA LEU A 642 -27.55 11.77 -1.48
C LEU A 642 -28.11 11.71 -2.92
N ASP A 643 -27.32 11.26 -3.91
CA ASP A 643 -27.71 11.18 -5.33
C ASP A 643 -28.94 10.27 -5.55
N LEU A 644 -29.17 9.32 -4.64
CA LEU A 644 -30.27 8.35 -4.71
C LEU A 644 -31.51 8.74 -3.90
N TYR A 645 -31.47 9.84 -3.14
CA TYR A 645 -32.52 10.22 -2.20
C TYR A 645 -33.93 10.19 -2.78
N ALA A 646 -34.85 9.57 -2.05
CA ALA A 646 -36.24 9.33 -2.46
C ALA A 646 -37.16 9.24 -1.23
N GLN A 647 -38.48 9.35 -1.42
CA GLN A 647 -39.46 8.92 -0.43
C GLN A 647 -39.50 7.39 -0.41
N GLY A 648 -39.45 6.77 0.76
CA GLY A 648 -39.53 5.32 0.88
C GLY A 648 -39.51 4.86 2.33
N ASP A 649 -39.41 3.55 2.50
CA ASP A 649 -39.38 2.91 3.80
C ASP A 649 -38.06 3.22 4.55
N PRO A 650 -38.09 3.93 5.69
CA PRO A 650 -36.89 4.26 6.47
C PRO A 650 -36.09 3.06 6.97
N THR A 651 -36.74 1.89 7.06
CA THR A 651 -36.08 0.65 7.45
C THR A 651 -35.01 0.25 6.46
N ILE A 652 -35.11 0.67 5.20
CA ILE A 652 -34.11 0.37 4.16
C ILE A 652 -32.74 0.93 4.54
N ASP A 653 -32.66 2.17 5.02
CA ASP A 653 -31.37 2.78 5.40
C ASP A 653 -30.79 2.16 6.67
N LEU A 654 -31.64 1.85 7.65
CA LEU A 654 -31.23 1.13 8.87
C LEU A 654 -30.66 -0.24 8.54
N ALA A 655 -31.41 -1.02 7.74
CA ALA A 655 -31.03 -2.36 7.30
C ALA A 655 -29.75 -2.36 6.47
N ASN A 656 -29.60 -1.38 5.55
CA ASN A 656 -28.42 -1.27 4.71
C ASN A 656 -27.18 -0.98 5.55
N PHE A 657 -27.29 -0.05 6.51
CA PHE A 657 -26.19 0.27 7.42
C PHE A 657 -25.76 -0.95 8.26
N LEU A 658 -26.72 -1.66 8.85
CA LEU A 658 -26.45 -2.86 9.65
C LEU A 658 -25.82 -3.99 8.82
N ALA A 659 -26.33 -4.25 7.62
CA ALA A 659 -25.74 -5.27 6.74
C ALA A 659 -24.29 -4.92 6.34
N HIS A 660 -23.97 -3.63 6.17
CA HIS A 660 -22.60 -3.18 5.94
C HIS A 660 -21.70 -3.32 7.17
N LEU A 661 -22.22 -3.17 8.38
CA LEU A 661 -21.47 -3.49 9.60
C LEU A 661 -21.18 -4.98 9.69
N ASP A 662 -22.17 -5.84 9.38
CA ASP A 662 -22.01 -7.29 9.40
C ASP A 662 -20.94 -7.73 8.40
N GLU A 663 -21.06 -7.29 7.14
CA GLU A 663 -20.06 -7.57 6.11
C GLU A 663 -18.68 -7.07 6.51
N TYR A 664 -18.59 -5.89 7.13
CA TYR A 664 -17.31 -5.36 7.58
C TYR A 664 -16.71 -6.19 8.72
N GLY A 665 -17.55 -6.62 9.67
CA GLY A 665 -17.19 -7.54 10.74
C GLY A 665 -16.59 -8.84 10.19
N LEU A 666 -17.32 -9.48 9.27
CA LEU A 666 -16.89 -10.69 8.59
C LEU A 666 -15.58 -10.47 7.81
N ARG A 667 -15.46 -9.32 7.13
CA ARG A 667 -14.30 -9.02 6.28
C ARG A 667 -13.02 -8.78 7.08
N GLN A 668 -13.11 -8.15 8.25
CA GLN A 668 -11.94 -7.80 9.07
C GLN A 668 -11.63 -8.82 10.16
N TYR A 669 -12.65 -9.43 10.76
CA TYR A 669 -12.52 -10.27 11.95
C TYR A 669 -12.97 -11.72 11.71
N GLY A 670 -13.51 -12.05 10.53
CA GLY A 670 -14.05 -13.38 10.24
C GLY A 670 -15.39 -13.67 10.93
N ASP A 671 -16.00 -12.66 11.56
CA ASP A 671 -17.24 -12.79 12.34
C ASP A 671 -18.20 -11.63 12.04
N LEU A 672 -19.42 -11.96 11.59
CA LEU A 672 -20.49 -11.00 11.28
C LEU A 672 -20.93 -10.20 12.53
N THR A 673 -20.72 -10.74 13.73
CA THR A 673 -21.16 -10.12 14.98
C THR A 673 -20.09 -9.27 15.65
N ALA A 674 -18.88 -9.20 15.09
CA ALA A 674 -17.73 -8.51 15.68
C ALA A 674 -17.98 -7.01 15.98
N LEU A 675 -18.96 -6.38 15.30
CA LEU A 675 -19.33 -4.97 15.48
C LEU A 675 -20.72 -4.79 16.10
N ALA A 676 -21.25 -5.81 16.77
CA ALA A 676 -22.55 -5.76 17.45
C ALA A 676 -22.70 -4.56 18.43
N PRO A 677 -21.68 -4.16 19.22
CA PRO A 677 -21.78 -2.97 20.06
C PRO A 677 -22.01 -1.67 19.26
N HIS A 678 -21.36 -1.53 18.10
CA HIS A 678 -21.56 -0.39 17.20
C HIS A 678 -22.95 -0.40 16.56
N ALA A 679 -23.44 -1.58 16.15
CA ALA A 679 -24.79 -1.74 15.64
C ALA A 679 -25.85 -1.35 16.70
N ALA A 680 -25.67 -1.79 17.95
CA ALA A 680 -26.57 -1.44 19.05
C ALA A 680 -26.54 0.06 19.34
N ALA A 681 -25.34 0.68 19.38
CA ALA A 681 -25.20 2.12 19.57
C ALA A 681 -25.87 2.92 18.44
N PHE A 682 -25.69 2.52 17.19
CA PHE A 682 -26.35 3.11 16.03
C PHE A 682 -27.88 3.08 16.17
N LEU A 683 -28.45 1.93 16.50
CA LEU A 683 -29.91 1.81 16.69
C LEU A 683 -30.41 2.65 17.86
N SER A 684 -29.69 2.65 18.99
CA SER A 684 -30.03 3.47 20.16
C SER A 684 -30.02 4.97 19.84
N GLY A 685 -29.01 5.43 19.09
CA GLY A 685 -28.93 6.82 18.66
C GLY A 685 -30.04 7.22 17.68
N TYR A 686 -30.47 6.30 16.82
CA TYR A 686 -31.64 6.52 15.95
C TYR A 686 -32.92 6.61 16.77
N GLU A 687 -33.15 5.64 17.67
CA GLU A 687 -34.32 5.56 18.53
C GLU A 687 -34.53 6.82 19.38
N ALA A 688 -33.44 7.39 19.88
CA ALA A 688 -33.44 8.61 20.68
C ALA A 688 -34.04 9.83 19.95
N ALA A 689 -34.04 9.83 18.61
CA ALA A 689 -34.59 10.92 17.80
C ALA A 689 -35.87 10.53 17.05
N ARG A 690 -36.05 9.25 16.72
CA ARG A 690 -37.25 8.73 16.05
C ARG A 690 -37.49 7.29 16.50
N PRO A 691 -38.73 6.91 16.90
CA PRO A 691 -39.04 5.54 17.31
C PRO A 691 -38.58 4.50 16.28
N LEU A 692 -38.02 3.39 16.77
CA LEU A 692 -37.61 2.29 15.90
C LEU A 692 -38.82 1.67 15.20
N VAL A 693 -38.54 1.17 14.00
CA VAL A 693 -39.47 0.35 13.22
C VAL A 693 -39.57 -1.05 13.81
N ASP A 694 -40.61 -1.79 13.42
CA ASP A 694 -40.79 -3.20 13.80
C ASP A 694 -39.51 -4.02 13.58
N HIS A 695 -39.05 -4.70 14.64
CA HIS A 695 -37.78 -5.44 14.63
C HIS A 695 -37.77 -6.56 13.59
N ARG A 696 -38.92 -7.23 13.36
CA ARG A 696 -39.03 -8.30 12.35
C ARG A 696 -38.82 -7.74 10.94
N ARG A 697 -39.37 -6.58 10.64
CA ARG A 697 -39.14 -5.87 9.37
C ARG A 697 -37.67 -5.47 9.19
N LEU A 698 -37.05 -4.93 10.23
CA LEU A 698 -35.63 -4.54 10.18
C LEU A 698 -34.73 -5.73 9.87
N GLU A 699 -34.92 -6.85 10.56
CA GLU A 699 -34.15 -8.08 10.30
C GLU A 699 -34.39 -8.63 8.89
N ALA A 700 -35.64 -8.61 8.40
CA ALA A 700 -35.95 -9.03 7.03
C ALA A 700 -35.20 -8.19 5.98
N LEU A 701 -35.21 -6.86 6.11
CA LEU A 701 -34.53 -5.97 5.17
C LEU A 701 -33.00 -5.99 5.35
N ARG A 702 -32.50 -6.23 6.56
CA ARG A 702 -31.07 -6.43 6.82
C ARG A 702 -30.56 -7.67 6.10
N LEU A 703 -31.32 -8.77 6.14
CA LEU A 703 -31.01 -9.99 5.40
C LEU A 703 -31.04 -9.79 3.88
N VAL A 704 -32.04 -9.07 3.38
CA VAL A 704 -32.11 -8.68 1.96
C VAL A 704 -30.88 -7.86 1.57
N SER A 705 -30.47 -6.92 2.42
CA SER A 705 -29.28 -6.11 2.21
C SER A 705 -27.99 -6.94 2.21
N LEU A 706 -27.86 -7.87 3.16
CA LEU A 706 -26.70 -8.77 3.25
C LEU A 706 -26.63 -9.75 2.07
N ALA A 707 -27.78 -10.24 1.57
CA ALA A 707 -27.82 -11.07 0.37
C ALA A 707 -27.29 -10.33 -0.87
N ARG A 708 -27.57 -9.02 -1.02
CA ARG A 708 -26.98 -8.19 -2.08
C ARG A 708 -25.44 -8.16 -1.98
N HIS A 709 -24.89 -8.27 -0.77
CA HIS A 709 -23.44 -8.25 -0.56
C HIS A 709 -22.73 -9.50 -1.07
N ILE A 710 -23.44 -10.59 -1.38
CA ILE A 710 -22.84 -11.74 -2.08
C ILE A 710 -22.22 -11.26 -3.41
N ASN A 711 -22.94 -10.44 -4.17
CA ASN A 711 -22.42 -9.84 -5.40
C ASN A 711 -21.33 -8.78 -5.11
N LEU A 712 -21.52 -7.94 -4.08
CA LEU A 712 -20.53 -6.92 -3.72
C LEU A 712 -19.18 -7.51 -3.32
N SER A 713 -19.18 -8.65 -2.62
CA SER A 713 -17.98 -9.39 -2.23
C SER A 713 -17.12 -9.82 -3.43
N ARG A 714 -17.73 -9.85 -4.62
CA ARG A 714 -17.08 -10.25 -5.87
C ARG A 714 -16.61 -9.08 -6.71
N ILE A 715 -17.46 -8.07 -6.86
CA ILE A 715 -17.13 -6.91 -7.71
C ILE A 715 -16.21 -5.91 -7.00
N ILE A 716 -16.14 -5.94 -5.66
CA ILE A 716 -15.22 -5.11 -4.90
C ILE A 716 -13.97 -5.92 -4.59
N THR A 717 -12.85 -5.51 -5.18
CA THR A 717 -11.54 -6.14 -5.01
C THR A 717 -11.18 -6.32 -3.53
N GLY A 718 -10.65 -7.49 -3.16
CA GLY A 718 -10.22 -7.81 -1.81
C GLY A 718 -11.33 -8.19 -0.83
N ARG A 719 -12.57 -8.37 -1.30
CA ARG A 719 -13.70 -8.90 -0.49
C ARG A 719 -14.05 -10.35 -0.80
N GLY A 720 -13.33 -10.98 -1.73
CA GLY A 720 -13.69 -12.29 -2.26
C GLY A 720 -13.67 -13.44 -1.24
N HIS A 721 -12.95 -13.30 -0.13
CA HIS A 721 -12.89 -14.28 0.94
C HIS A 721 -14.19 -14.34 1.75
N THR A 722 -15.02 -13.29 1.73
CA THR A 722 -16.29 -13.27 2.47
C THR A 722 -17.44 -13.93 1.72
N THR A 723 -17.31 -14.14 0.40
CA THR A 723 -18.40 -14.65 -0.47
C THR A 723 -19.03 -15.94 0.07
N LYS A 724 -18.21 -16.94 0.43
CA LYS A 724 -18.73 -18.22 0.91
C LYS A 724 -19.45 -18.08 2.25
N ALA A 725 -18.86 -17.37 3.20
CA ALA A 725 -19.47 -17.14 4.51
C ALA A 725 -20.79 -16.35 4.41
N LEU A 726 -20.90 -15.39 3.48
CA LEU A 726 -22.15 -14.68 3.19
C LEU A 726 -23.22 -15.64 2.63
N ILE A 727 -22.88 -16.51 1.68
CA ILE A 727 -23.81 -17.51 1.14
C ILE A 727 -24.22 -18.49 2.24
N ASP A 728 -23.29 -18.97 3.06
CA ASP A 728 -23.55 -19.88 4.19
C ASP A 728 -24.50 -19.24 5.19
N HIS A 729 -24.25 -17.98 5.58
CA HIS A 729 -25.07 -17.26 6.54
C HIS A 729 -26.48 -16.96 6.01
N CYS A 730 -26.59 -16.43 4.79
CA CYS A 730 -27.89 -16.20 4.15
C CYS A 730 -28.66 -17.52 3.97
N SER A 731 -27.98 -18.62 3.64
CA SER A 731 -28.61 -19.94 3.50
C SER A 731 -29.14 -20.48 4.83
N ALA A 732 -28.41 -20.28 5.92
CA ALA A 732 -28.77 -20.80 7.26
C ALA A 732 -29.96 -20.04 7.86
N LEU A 733 -29.95 -18.70 7.79
CA LEU A 733 -31.02 -17.87 8.35
C LEU A 733 -32.35 -18.01 7.60
N LEU A 734 -32.34 -18.23 6.28
CA LEU A 734 -33.55 -18.45 5.50
C LEU A 734 -34.23 -19.80 5.79
N ARG A 735 -33.49 -20.79 6.33
CA ARG A 735 -34.04 -22.08 6.79
C ARG A 735 -34.67 -21.98 8.19
N LEU A 736 -34.09 -21.16 9.07
CA LEU A 736 -34.57 -20.96 10.45
C LEU A 736 -35.71 -19.92 10.55
N GLY A 737 -35.74 -18.92 9.66
CA GLY A 737 -36.85 -17.95 9.55
C GLY A 737 -38.17 -18.53 9.03
N GLY A 738 -38.18 -19.81 8.61
CA GLY A 738 -39.41 -20.57 8.37
C GLY A 738 -40.14 -21.03 9.64
N ALA A 739 -39.48 -20.97 10.81
CA ALA A 739 -40.04 -21.43 12.09
C ALA A 739 -40.39 -20.30 13.08
N VAL A 740 -40.09 -19.02 12.76
CA VAL A 740 -40.39 -17.85 13.62
C VAL A 740 -41.44 -16.92 12.97
N VAL A 741 -42.13 -17.40 11.93
CA VAL A 741 -43.30 -16.74 11.35
C VAL A 741 -44.41 -17.77 11.19
N VAL A 742 -44.97 -18.21 12.32
CA VAL A 742 -46.38 -18.59 12.51
C VAL A 742 -46.84 -17.90 13.78
#